data_AF-A0A6A4ZGK4-F1
#
_entry.id   AF-A0A6A4ZGK4-F1
#
_cell.length_a   1.000
_cell.length_b   1.000
_cell.length_c   1.000
_cell.angle_alpha   90.00
_cell.angle_beta   90.00
_cell.angle_gamma   90.00
#
_symmetry.space_group_name_H-M   'P 1'
#
loop_
_entity.id
_entity.type
_entity.pdbx_description
1 polymer ?
#
loop_
_entity_poly.entity_id
_entity_poly.type
_entity_poly.pdbx_seq_one_letter_code
_entity_poly.pdbx_strand_id
1 'polypeptide(L)'
;MAWMWRWKRHVPPVMTLFISGPAESYLDFVSHSGPHDIVDKADEEGGLTSFDKVSCIMCGLLTFRVGRTPFVFDLKAWMLIRQRKSEVATSNKHVCAFRGPSMIDLRPSSSPPPTSVWNALDKLHRVVAFAGLMYMVSSLAGSIVYIASTERNMANDFWWANFNASGAHAYLGNWFSKQLIFHPHNFTGVLDDVKHSDYIRYNTTSTFISVSPLYAKLVQYHEVNSIEHAIHGLRIMDACDVPSIMTQYCWLDLKRQFPMANSGARQRRCDAYKRNGAVYLESALRNIPWESAITCWWASSFDIAIGNDLRQSAHGMAWLDAVKSARTTFTLHDEAALWRSVGIEHYTTQYQNFKKLGVVERFHIQNAFGIAYPLTIQASKPVYQMGMETSLKLYWTLAKDLAAVTSASSPIVGTSLLASSANFSFMNTSLETVLTSALVLSQPLDSTLAAFRRAVGPFGSIDAIHIPCPAALAQLYQFASEATAVVIANDDGAQRAFSNFPQATTWLACPPEWLNVSRYPGTVMCPKSTSTSSAAILSLWVDGGCSSLTESVYPTPMTSVVATLAANSTDVNRTCQSDMRTPATCRKLLTQVAQFQALYWNHNGDVLGGIATWARQAKASVAALNVSFLQFKAPEGAILTLGLFDNPSFEFFAWGYAFEWLMGTREVVSFEGDNGKLVLLSSISVMLSSPPNPLEIPANVALYFRGTVVYITAMLAFVAALATAFIMASGGHIEGLNMLEMNRVGGIVWSGRPLLFLRSIVAICLLSTAPLELTQQGALGAMTMFTSNQLTWYKLVLAAGEVGWFVFVVTDVLIIFTQAYTTTYAVMCGLLVWLVAVIFTMAVPVAHSVSVHRTCIILTMDFQSECTAGTVYVGSVGRFTQLVVMSLASMALCYAVERLRRPRLKDTRRHMSMLLSTSSRYLFALDKWQYNNCYYLDKASAVITGVLCVERRGQFYVLDIKLWRLFVLHVTSRNTDPLPTTPCTNGRTLPFH
;
A
#
# COMPACT_ATOMS: atom_id res chain seq x y z
N MET A 1 -47.94 -30.66 -27.09
CA MET A 1 -48.53 -31.50 -28.16
C MET A 1 -47.52 -32.57 -28.53
N ALA A 2 -47.91 -33.82 -28.38
CA ALA A 2 -47.13 -35.01 -28.67
C ALA A 2 -47.21 -35.34 -30.16
N TRP A 3 -46.09 -35.55 -30.84
CA TRP A 3 -46.04 -36.38 -32.05
C TRP A 3 -44.68 -37.13 -32.08
N MET A 4 -44.74 -38.41 -31.72
CA MET A 4 -43.66 -39.39 -31.88
C MET A 4 -43.57 -39.80 -33.35
N TRP A 5 -42.37 -39.83 -33.95
CA TRP A 5 -42.08 -40.79 -35.04
C TRP A 5 -40.71 -41.43 -34.81
N ARG A 6 -40.74 -42.73 -34.46
CA ARG A 6 -39.61 -43.67 -34.47
C ARG A 6 -39.27 -44.01 -35.91
N TRP A 7 -38.04 -43.76 -36.39
CA TRP A 7 -37.51 -44.49 -37.55
C TRP A 7 -36.04 -44.85 -37.35
N LYS A 8 -35.78 -46.17 -37.30
CA LYS A 8 -34.46 -46.80 -37.33
C LYS A 8 -33.77 -46.54 -38.67
N ARG A 9 -32.48 -46.24 -38.65
CA ARG A 9 -31.57 -46.21 -39.81
C ARG A 9 -30.22 -46.82 -39.46
N HIS A 10 -29.55 -47.40 -40.45
CA HIS A 10 -28.20 -47.98 -40.35
C HIS A 10 -27.33 -47.51 -41.53
N VAL A 11 -26.00 -47.76 -41.36
CA VAL A 11 -24.90 -47.94 -42.35
C VAL A 11 -23.96 -46.72 -42.56
N PRO A 12 -22.60 -46.80 -42.82
CA PRO A 12 -21.60 -47.91 -42.94
C PRO A 12 -20.40 -47.82 -41.93
N PRO A 13 -19.23 -48.47 -42.16
CA PRO A 13 -18.52 -49.28 -41.15
C PRO A 13 -17.67 -48.45 -40.18
N VAL A 14 -17.68 -48.83 -38.90
CA VAL A 14 -16.87 -48.13 -37.89
C VAL A 14 -16.16 -49.11 -36.97
N MET A 15 -14.87 -48.89 -36.78
CA MET A 15 -14.08 -49.40 -35.66
C MET A 15 -14.29 -48.54 -34.41
N THR A 16 -14.51 -49.16 -33.26
CA THR A 16 -14.68 -48.49 -31.96
C THR A 16 -13.56 -48.82 -30.99
N LEU A 17 -12.94 -47.78 -30.42
CA LEU A 17 -11.92 -47.92 -29.38
C LEU A 17 -12.55 -48.12 -27.99
N PHE A 18 -12.04 -49.09 -27.26
CA PHE A 18 -12.25 -49.27 -25.82
C PHE A 18 -10.93 -49.07 -25.08
N ILE A 19 -10.85 -48.12 -24.15
CA ILE A 19 -9.80 -48.11 -23.13
C ILE A 19 -10.48 -47.96 -21.76
N SER A 20 -10.27 -48.93 -20.87
CA SER A 20 -10.65 -48.82 -19.46
C SER A 20 -9.44 -49.00 -18.56
N GLY A 21 -9.17 -48.02 -17.69
CA GLY A 21 -8.20 -48.14 -16.59
C GLY A 21 -7.23 -46.95 -16.52
N PRO A 22 -6.86 -46.50 -15.32
CA PRO A 22 -6.69 -45.09 -14.94
C PRO A 22 -5.31 -44.55 -15.36
N ALA A 23 -5.28 -43.49 -16.18
CA ALA A 23 -4.07 -42.84 -16.71
C ALA A 23 -2.92 -43.75 -17.19
N GLU A 24 -3.25 -44.99 -17.58
CA GLU A 24 -2.37 -46.05 -18.10
C GLU A 24 -1.49 -46.75 -17.06
N SER A 25 -1.80 -48.01 -16.75
CA SER A 25 -0.76 -48.97 -16.43
C SER A 25 0.07 -49.31 -17.68
N TYR A 26 0.90 -48.34 -18.10
CA TYR A 26 2.00 -48.37 -19.06
C TYR A 26 2.16 -49.67 -19.90
N LEU A 27 1.30 -49.80 -20.92
CA LEU A 27 1.48 -50.48 -22.22
C LEU A 27 2.59 -51.57 -22.37
N ASP A 28 2.43 -52.74 -21.75
CA ASP A 28 2.84 -53.98 -22.43
C ASP A 28 1.59 -54.57 -23.08
N PHE A 29 1.41 -54.29 -24.38
CA PHE A 29 0.60 -55.18 -25.20
C PHE A 29 1.45 -56.43 -25.43
N VAL A 30 1.08 -57.58 -24.87
CA VAL A 30 1.66 -58.84 -25.33
C VAL A 30 1.18 -59.04 -26.77
N SER A 31 2.01 -58.67 -27.74
CA SER A 31 1.76 -58.97 -29.15
C SER A 31 2.06 -60.45 -29.37
N HIS A 32 1.03 -61.29 -29.43
CA HIS A 32 1.20 -62.61 -30.05
C HIS A 32 1.36 -62.40 -31.55
N SER A 33 2.59 -62.17 -32.00
CA SER A 33 2.99 -62.29 -33.40
C SER A 33 4.08 -63.35 -33.51
N GLY A 34 3.65 -64.59 -33.76
CA GLY A 34 4.53 -65.71 -34.09
C GLY A 34 3.74 -67.02 -34.21
N PRO A 35 3.85 -67.77 -35.32
CA PRO A 35 3.27 -69.10 -35.42
C PRO A 35 4.21 -70.11 -34.75
N HIS A 36 3.63 -70.99 -33.94
CA HIS A 36 4.26 -72.08 -33.16
C HIS A 36 5.00 -71.64 -31.89
N ASP A 37 4.37 -71.86 -30.73
CA ASP A 37 4.92 -72.72 -29.68
C ASP A 37 3.89 -72.96 -28.55
N ILE A 38 4.20 -73.97 -27.75
CA ILE A 38 3.32 -74.90 -27.03
C ILE A 38 2.53 -74.25 -25.89
N VAL A 39 1.28 -74.74 -25.74
CA VAL A 39 0.31 -74.42 -24.70
C VAL A 39 0.83 -74.78 -23.31
N ASP A 40 0.89 -73.80 -22.40
CA ASP A 40 0.74 -74.01 -20.97
C ASP A 40 -0.46 -73.20 -20.44
N LYS A 41 -1.31 -73.88 -19.68
CA LYS A 41 -2.57 -73.37 -19.12
C LYS A 41 -2.32 -72.33 -18.02
N ALA A 42 -2.28 -71.04 -18.36
CA ALA A 42 -2.38 -69.96 -17.37
C ALA A 42 -3.03 -68.64 -17.85
N ASP A 43 -3.52 -68.53 -19.09
CA ASP A 43 -3.80 -67.21 -19.70
C ASP A 43 -5.28 -66.95 -20.06
N GLU A 44 -6.20 -66.98 -19.08
CA GLU A 44 -7.54 -66.37 -19.23
C GLU A 44 -7.79 -65.14 -18.33
N GLU A 45 -6.79 -64.71 -17.54
CA GLU A 45 -6.90 -63.49 -16.72
C GLU A 45 -5.99 -62.39 -17.25
N GLY A 46 -6.56 -61.44 -18.00
CA GLY A 46 -5.84 -60.25 -18.50
C GLY A 46 -5.03 -59.56 -17.39
N GLY A 47 -3.73 -59.45 -17.60
CA GLY A 47 -2.72 -59.08 -16.60
C GLY A 47 -3.08 -57.88 -15.74
N LEU A 48 -2.98 -58.07 -14.42
CA LEU A 48 -3.04 -57.00 -13.43
C LEU A 48 -1.63 -56.40 -13.27
N THR A 49 -1.54 -55.08 -13.40
CA THR A 49 -0.34 -54.30 -13.12
C THR A 49 -0.49 -53.62 -11.76
N SER A 50 0.57 -53.59 -10.96
CA SER A 50 0.51 -53.10 -9.59
C SER A 50 1.46 -51.93 -9.38
N PHE A 51 0.97 -50.85 -8.78
CA PHE A 51 1.76 -49.67 -8.42
C PHE A 51 1.71 -49.44 -6.92
N ASP A 52 2.81 -48.99 -6.33
CA ASP A 52 2.76 -48.45 -4.98
C ASP A 52 1.99 -47.12 -4.95
N LYS A 53 1.56 -46.71 -3.76
CA LYS A 53 0.75 -45.50 -3.60
C LYS A 53 1.50 -44.21 -3.94
N VAL A 54 2.82 -44.15 -3.76
CA VAL A 54 3.61 -42.96 -4.09
C VAL A 54 3.70 -42.82 -5.61
N SER A 55 3.96 -43.92 -6.32
CA SER A 55 3.90 -43.95 -7.79
C SER A 55 2.52 -43.57 -8.31
N CYS A 56 1.43 -44.04 -7.67
CA CYS A 56 0.08 -43.59 -8.03
C CYS A 56 -0.07 -42.06 -7.92
N ILE A 57 0.38 -41.45 -6.82
CA ILE A 57 0.31 -39.99 -6.63
C ILE A 57 1.15 -39.24 -7.67
N MET A 58 2.38 -39.68 -7.94
CA MET A 58 3.25 -39.09 -8.98
C MET A 58 2.63 -39.19 -10.37
N CYS A 59 1.90 -40.27 -10.65
CA CYS A 59 1.13 -40.46 -11.88
C CYS A 59 -0.21 -39.70 -11.89
N GLY A 60 -0.56 -38.94 -10.84
CA GLY A 60 -1.81 -38.17 -10.76
C GLY A 60 -3.04 -39.01 -10.37
N LEU A 61 -2.86 -40.18 -9.76
CA LEU A 61 -3.91 -41.09 -9.29
C LEU A 61 -3.98 -41.09 -7.76
N LEU A 62 -5.06 -40.56 -7.22
CA LEU A 62 -5.30 -40.54 -5.77
C LEU A 62 -6.22 -41.71 -5.38
N THR A 63 -5.70 -42.66 -4.60
CA THR A 63 -6.47 -43.82 -4.15
C THR A 63 -6.99 -43.62 -2.73
N PHE A 64 -8.29 -43.82 -2.52
CA PHE A 64 -8.91 -43.69 -1.19
C PHE A 64 -10.07 -44.67 -1.01
N ARG A 65 -10.47 -44.94 0.23
CA ARG A 65 -11.57 -45.86 0.57
C ARG A 65 -12.68 -45.11 1.28
N VAL A 66 -13.91 -45.25 0.79
CA VAL A 66 -15.12 -44.80 1.48
C VAL A 66 -15.88 -46.05 1.90
N GLY A 67 -15.93 -46.33 3.21
CA GLY A 67 -16.43 -47.59 3.74
C GLY A 67 -15.64 -48.81 3.19
N ARG A 68 -16.34 -49.82 2.67
CA ARG A 68 -15.74 -51.03 2.07
C ARG A 68 -15.40 -50.88 0.58
N THR A 69 -15.66 -49.73 -0.04
CA THR A 69 -15.45 -49.53 -1.48
C THR A 69 -14.24 -48.65 -1.76
N PRO A 70 -13.22 -49.15 -2.47
CA PRO A 70 -12.10 -48.33 -2.91
C PRO A 70 -12.44 -47.54 -4.17
N PHE A 71 -11.92 -46.32 -4.21
CA PHE A 71 -12.05 -45.35 -5.30
C PHE A 71 -10.66 -44.87 -5.73
N VAL A 72 -10.55 -44.54 -7.01
CA VAL A 72 -9.37 -43.93 -7.62
C VAL A 72 -9.84 -42.63 -8.24
N PHE A 73 -9.19 -41.53 -7.87
CA PHE A 73 -9.43 -40.23 -8.47
C PHE A 73 -8.28 -39.89 -9.41
N ASP A 74 -8.60 -39.80 -10.70
CA ASP A 74 -7.66 -39.41 -11.74
C ASP A 74 -7.66 -37.88 -11.87
N LEU A 75 -6.54 -37.25 -11.47
CA LEU A 75 -6.37 -35.81 -11.51
C LEU A 75 -6.26 -35.25 -12.93
N LYS A 76 -5.83 -36.06 -13.91
CA LYS A 76 -5.63 -35.64 -15.31
C LYS A 76 -6.97 -35.58 -16.05
N ALA A 77 -7.79 -36.62 -15.89
CA ALA A 77 -9.14 -36.68 -16.46
C ALA A 77 -10.20 -36.00 -15.57
N TRP A 78 -9.85 -35.68 -14.31
CA TRP A 78 -10.72 -35.20 -13.25
C TRP A 78 -11.92 -36.13 -13.00
N MET A 79 -11.67 -37.43 -12.91
CA MET A 79 -12.69 -38.47 -12.90
C MET A 79 -12.57 -39.36 -11.65
N LEU A 80 -13.72 -39.66 -11.03
CA LEU A 80 -13.79 -40.62 -9.92
C LEU A 80 -14.17 -42.01 -10.44
N ILE A 81 -13.26 -42.97 -10.31
CA ILE A 81 -13.41 -44.34 -10.78
C ILE A 81 -13.60 -45.26 -9.57
N ARG A 82 -14.62 -46.12 -9.62
CA ARG A 82 -14.84 -47.16 -8.61
C ARG A 82 -14.07 -48.42 -9.01
N GLN A 83 -13.19 -48.90 -8.14
CA GLN A 83 -12.47 -50.16 -8.36
C GLN A 83 -13.41 -51.37 -8.26
N ARG A 84 -13.19 -52.37 -9.13
CA ARG A 84 -13.99 -53.60 -9.17
C ARG A 84 -13.54 -54.57 -8.08
N LYS A 85 -14.45 -55.42 -7.59
CA LYS A 85 -14.17 -56.41 -6.52
C LYS A 85 -12.92 -57.28 -6.78
N SER A 86 -12.62 -57.60 -8.04
CA SER A 86 -11.43 -58.38 -8.45
C SER A 86 -10.11 -57.59 -8.30
N GLU A 87 -10.11 -56.26 -8.49
CA GLU A 87 -8.94 -55.38 -8.28
C GLU A 87 -8.68 -55.12 -6.79
N VAL A 88 -9.74 -55.19 -5.97
CA VAL A 88 -9.65 -55.02 -4.51
C VAL A 88 -9.06 -56.25 -3.82
N ALA A 89 -9.29 -57.44 -4.38
CA ALA A 89 -8.82 -58.71 -3.81
C ALA A 89 -7.29 -58.85 -3.84
N THR A 90 -6.62 -58.22 -4.81
CA THR A 90 -5.16 -58.23 -5.02
C THR A 90 -4.45 -56.98 -4.50
N SER A 91 -5.19 -55.97 -4.03
CA SER A 91 -4.63 -54.71 -3.52
C SER A 91 -4.30 -54.80 -2.01
N ASN A 92 -3.01 -54.91 -1.69
CA ASN A 92 -2.47 -54.84 -0.32
C ASN A 92 -2.45 -53.40 0.24
N LYS A 93 -2.20 -53.21 1.55
CA LYS A 93 -2.18 -51.88 2.22
C LYS A 93 -1.28 -50.84 1.54
N HIS A 94 -0.25 -51.28 0.81
CA HIS A 94 0.78 -50.44 0.18
C HIS A 94 0.73 -50.41 -1.36
N VAL A 95 -0.10 -51.25 -2.00
CA VAL A 95 -0.07 -51.47 -3.46
C VAL A 95 -1.48 -51.44 -4.04
N CYS A 96 -1.65 -50.72 -5.16
CA CYS A 96 -2.88 -50.62 -5.93
C CYS A 96 -2.73 -51.42 -7.23
N ALA A 97 -3.64 -52.35 -7.48
CA ALA A 97 -3.63 -53.14 -8.70
C ALA A 97 -4.66 -52.62 -9.71
N PHE A 98 -4.26 -52.56 -10.98
CA PHE A 98 -5.09 -52.11 -12.09
C PHE A 98 -5.05 -53.15 -13.20
N ARG A 99 -6.18 -53.38 -13.85
CA ARG A 99 -6.27 -54.31 -14.96
C ARG A 99 -5.81 -53.63 -16.27
N GLY A 100 -5.03 -54.35 -17.09
CA GLY A 100 -4.64 -53.89 -18.42
C GLY A 100 -5.84 -53.66 -19.36
N PRO A 101 -5.71 -52.79 -20.37
CA PRO A 101 -6.82 -52.46 -21.28
C PRO A 101 -7.17 -53.64 -22.19
N SER A 102 -8.46 -53.86 -22.47
CA SER A 102 -8.91 -54.80 -23.50
C SER A 102 -9.62 -54.06 -24.63
N MET A 103 -9.09 -54.15 -25.86
CA MET A 103 -9.80 -53.69 -27.05
C MET A 103 -10.95 -54.66 -27.36
N ILE A 104 -12.18 -54.16 -27.44
CA ILE A 104 -13.32 -54.97 -27.85
C ILE A 104 -13.57 -54.67 -29.33
N ASP A 105 -13.19 -55.61 -30.19
CA ASP A 105 -13.50 -55.58 -31.62
C ASP A 105 -15.00 -55.79 -31.82
N LEU A 106 -15.71 -54.74 -32.21
CA LEU A 106 -17.12 -54.81 -32.57
C LEU A 106 -17.23 -54.83 -34.10
N ARG A 107 -17.38 -56.03 -34.67
CA ARG A 107 -17.60 -56.19 -36.11
C ARG A 107 -19.02 -55.72 -36.49
N PRO A 108 -19.18 -54.85 -37.50
CA PRO A 108 -20.48 -54.32 -37.88
C PRO A 108 -21.36 -55.36 -38.60
N SER A 109 -22.65 -55.36 -38.28
CA SER A 109 -23.70 -56.11 -39.00
C SER A 109 -23.88 -55.59 -40.43
N SER A 110 -24.04 -56.49 -41.39
CA SER A 110 -24.19 -56.23 -42.83
C SER A 110 -25.61 -55.74 -43.21
N SER A 111 -25.74 -54.47 -43.58
CA SER A 111 -26.84 -53.97 -44.44
C SER A 111 -26.43 -52.63 -45.10
N PRO A 112 -27.08 -52.13 -46.19
CA PRO A 112 -26.77 -50.87 -46.91
C PRO A 112 -27.69 -49.65 -46.58
N PRO A 113 -27.28 -48.35 -46.71
CA PRO A 113 -28.10 -47.17 -46.35
C PRO A 113 -28.86 -46.52 -47.53
N PRO A 114 -29.97 -45.80 -47.26
CA PRO A 114 -30.67 -44.96 -48.25
C PRO A 114 -30.24 -43.47 -48.21
N THR A 115 -30.27 -42.80 -49.37
CA THR A 115 -29.55 -41.55 -49.68
C THR A 115 -30.37 -40.25 -49.79
N SER A 116 -31.66 -40.18 -49.48
CA SER A 116 -32.50 -39.04 -49.92
C SER A 116 -32.88 -37.93 -48.90
N VAL A 117 -32.33 -37.88 -47.68
CA VAL A 117 -32.70 -36.85 -46.66
C VAL A 117 -31.57 -35.86 -46.33
N TRP A 118 -30.43 -35.95 -47.00
CA TRP A 118 -29.19 -35.26 -46.60
C TRP A 118 -29.17 -33.75 -46.90
N ASN A 119 -29.91 -33.26 -47.91
CA ASN A 119 -29.70 -31.90 -48.42
C ASN A 119 -30.29 -30.76 -47.55
N ALA A 120 -31.30 -31.04 -46.71
CA ALA A 120 -31.96 -30.02 -45.88
C ALA A 120 -31.33 -29.86 -44.48
N LEU A 121 -30.79 -30.95 -43.92
CA LEU A 121 -30.08 -30.94 -42.63
C LEU A 121 -28.63 -30.44 -42.78
N ASP A 122 -27.97 -30.69 -43.92
CA ASP A 122 -26.59 -30.28 -44.19
C ASP A 122 -26.40 -28.74 -44.15
N LYS A 123 -27.38 -27.98 -44.66
CA LYS A 123 -27.34 -26.50 -44.58
C LYS A 123 -27.42 -25.99 -43.14
N LEU A 124 -28.27 -26.57 -42.30
CA LEU A 124 -28.41 -26.17 -40.90
C LEU A 124 -27.15 -26.52 -40.09
N HIS A 125 -26.56 -27.69 -40.32
CA HIS A 125 -25.31 -28.10 -39.67
C HIS A 125 -24.15 -27.17 -40.04
N ARG A 126 -24.04 -26.75 -41.30
CA ARG A 126 -23.03 -25.78 -41.75
C ARG A 126 -23.26 -24.39 -41.17
N VAL A 127 -24.52 -23.94 -41.03
CA VAL A 127 -24.84 -22.67 -40.36
C VAL A 127 -24.47 -22.70 -38.88
N VAL A 128 -24.74 -23.81 -38.18
CA VAL A 128 -24.36 -23.98 -36.77
C VAL A 128 -22.84 -24.08 -36.60
N ALA A 129 -22.13 -24.75 -37.52
CA ALA A 129 -20.67 -24.79 -37.55
C ALA A 129 -20.06 -23.40 -37.79
N PHE A 130 -20.63 -22.62 -38.73
CA PHE A 130 -20.23 -21.23 -38.97
C PHE A 130 -20.48 -20.34 -37.74
N ALA A 131 -21.64 -20.48 -37.08
CA ALA A 131 -21.93 -19.77 -35.84
C ALA A 131 -20.94 -20.14 -34.71
N GLY A 132 -20.57 -21.42 -34.59
CA GLY A 132 -19.53 -21.89 -33.67
C GLY A 132 -18.16 -21.28 -33.97
N LEU A 133 -17.79 -21.17 -35.25
CA LEU A 133 -16.55 -20.51 -35.69
C LEU A 133 -16.57 -19.01 -35.37
N MET A 134 -17.66 -18.31 -35.68
CA MET A 134 -17.81 -16.89 -35.34
C MET A 134 -17.72 -16.67 -33.82
N TYR A 135 -18.31 -17.54 -33.01
CA TYR A 135 -18.17 -17.47 -31.55
C TYR A 135 -16.71 -17.61 -31.10
N MET A 136 -15.95 -18.58 -31.62
CA MET A 136 -14.53 -18.75 -31.28
C MET A 136 -13.73 -17.49 -31.62
N VAL A 137 -13.96 -16.91 -32.81
CA VAL A 137 -13.31 -15.66 -33.24
C VAL A 137 -13.69 -14.49 -32.35
N SER A 138 -14.99 -14.29 -32.06
CA SER A 138 -15.45 -13.21 -31.18
C SER A 138 -14.95 -13.36 -29.75
N SER A 139 -14.92 -14.59 -29.21
CA SER A 139 -14.39 -14.86 -27.88
C SER A 139 -12.88 -14.57 -27.80
N LEU A 140 -12.12 -14.94 -28.83
CA LEU A 140 -10.70 -14.64 -28.88
C LEU A 140 -10.43 -13.14 -29.03
N ALA A 141 -11.17 -12.47 -29.92
CA ALA A 141 -11.10 -11.02 -30.09
C ALA A 141 -11.41 -10.28 -28.77
N GLY A 142 -12.46 -10.69 -28.06
CA GLY A 142 -12.80 -10.14 -26.74
C GLY A 142 -11.67 -10.30 -25.72
N SER A 143 -11.03 -11.47 -25.67
CA SER A 143 -9.89 -11.76 -24.79
C SER A 143 -8.65 -10.91 -25.14
N ILE A 144 -8.39 -10.67 -26.42
CA ILE A 144 -7.30 -9.78 -26.89
C ILE A 144 -7.60 -8.32 -26.53
N VAL A 145 -8.82 -7.84 -26.78
CA VAL A 145 -9.25 -6.48 -26.42
C VAL A 145 -9.18 -6.28 -24.91
N TYR A 146 -9.55 -7.29 -24.12
CA TYR A 146 -9.40 -7.26 -22.66
C TYR A 146 -7.94 -7.05 -22.26
N ILE A 147 -6.99 -7.86 -22.76
CA ILE A 147 -5.55 -7.71 -22.47
C ILE A 147 -5.04 -6.31 -22.86
N ALA A 148 -5.43 -5.80 -24.03
CA ALA A 148 -5.03 -4.48 -24.47
C ALA A 148 -5.63 -3.38 -23.57
N SER A 149 -6.87 -3.56 -23.12
CA SER A 149 -7.57 -2.59 -22.28
C SER A 149 -7.07 -2.54 -20.83
N THR A 150 -6.51 -3.64 -20.32
CA THR A 150 -6.03 -3.77 -18.93
C THR A 150 -4.53 -3.56 -18.77
N GLU A 151 -3.78 -3.42 -19.87
CA GLU A 151 -2.33 -3.20 -19.86
C GLU A 151 -1.90 -2.09 -18.90
N ARG A 152 -2.60 -0.94 -18.95
CA ARG A 152 -2.29 0.20 -18.09
C ARG A 152 -2.63 -0.05 -16.63
N ASN A 153 -3.73 -0.75 -16.33
CA ASN A 153 -4.11 -1.10 -14.96
C ASN A 153 -3.11 -2.07 -14.35
N MET A 154 -2.58 -3.01 -15.14
CA MET A 154 -1.64 -4.05 -14.71
C MET A 154 -0.17 -3.64 -14.83
N ALA A 155 0.11 -2.34 -14.81
CA ALA A 155 1.48 -1.81 -14.90
C ALA A 155 2.23 -1.86 -13.56
N ASN A 156 1.51 -1.94 -12.44
CA ASN A 156 2.03 -1.97 -11.08
C ASN A 156 1.15 -2.87 -10.18
N ASP A 157 1.66 -3.28 -9.03
CA ASP A 157 0.98 -4.19 -8.10
C ASP A 157 -0.18 -3.53 -7.34
N PHE A 158 -0.37 -2.21 -7.50
CA PHE A 158 -1.55 -1.49 -6.98
C PHE A 158 -2.78 -1.71 -7.87
N TRP A 159 -2.58 -2.16 -9.11
CA TRP A 159 -3.61 -2.26 -10.15
C TRP A 159 -4.16 -0.90 -10.57
N TRP A 160 -3.36 0.15 -10.40
CA TRP A 160 -3.75 1.54 -10.61
C TRP A 160 -3.15 2.05 -11.93
N ALA A 161 -4.01 2.32 -12.91
CA ALA A 161 -3.58 2.87 -14.20
C ALA A 161 -2.81 4.19 -14.08
N ASN A 162 -1.76 4.31 -14.90
CA ASN A 162 -0.92 5.50 -15.03
C ASN A 162 -0.26 5.98 -13.72
N PHE A 163 -0.25 5.17 -12.66
CA PHE A 163 0.48 5.50 -11.45
C PHE A 163 1.99 5.50 -11.72
N ASN A 164 2.63 6.63 -11.43
CA ASN A 164 4.05 6.85 -11.66
C ASN A 164 4.66 7.69 -10.52
N ALA A 165 5.99 7.73 -10.46
CA ALA A 165 6.71 8.46 -9.42
C ALA A 165 6.51 9.98 -9.54
N SER A 166 6.79 10.56 -10.72
CA SER A 166 6.73 12.01 -10.93
C SER A 166 5.31 12.60 -11.01
N GLY A 167 4.28 11.78 -11.16
CA GLY A 167 2.89 12.23 -11.22
C GLY A 167 2.16 11.91 -9.93
N ALA A 168 1.56 10.72 -9.89
CA ALA A 168 0.65 10.29 -8.83
C ALA A 168 1.33 10.18 -7.46
N HIS A 169 2.54 9.62 -7.36
CA HIS A 169 3.26 9.51 -6.09
C HIS A 169 3.65 10.90 -5.57
N ALA A 170 4.22 11.77 -6.41
CA ALA A 170 4.55 13.13 -6.01
C ALA A 170 3.31 13.93 -5.55
N TYR A 171 2.19 13.84 -6.28
CA TYR A 171 0.94 14.48 -5.90
C TYR A 171 0.43 13.97 -4.55
N LEU A 172 0.38 12.65 -4.36
CA LEU A 172 -0.04 12.06 -3.08
C LEU A 172 0.91 12.44 -1.94
N GLY A 173 2.21 12.47 -2.18
CA GLY A 173 3.20 12.90 -1.19
C GLY A 173 2.95 14.34 -0.75
N ASN A 174 2.68 15.25 -1.69
CA ASN A 174 2.35 16.65 -1.37
C ASN A 174 0.99 16.78 -0.70
N TRP A 175 0.01 15.99 -1.11
CA TRP A 175 -1.31 15.95 -0.50
C TRP A 175 -1.23 15.47 0.96
N PHE A 176 -0.58 14.33 1.22
CA PHE A 176 -0.36 13.83 2.58
C PHE A 176 0.47 14.81 3.42
N SER A 177 1.53 15.41 2.86
CA SER A 177 2.31 16.43 3.57
C SER A 177 1.44 17.61 4.03
N LYS A 178 0.49 18.06 3.20
CA LYS A 178 -0.51 19.09 3.60
C LYS A 178 -1.48 18.55 4.66
N GLN A 179 -2.03 17.35 4.48
CA GLN A 179 -2.97 16.78 5.45
C GLN A 179 -2.34 16.51 6.81
N LEU A 180 -1.06 16.14 6.88
CA LEU A 180 -0.36 15.93 8.15
C LEU A 180 -0.13 17.23 8.94
N ILE A 181 -0.29 18.40 8.31
CA ILE A 181 -0.28 19.71 8.98
C ILE A 181 -1.67 20.06 9.52
N PHE A 182 -2.74 19.75 8.78
CA PHE A 182 -4.11 20.17 9.12
C PHE A 182 -4.89 19.13 9.92
N HIS A 183 -4.84 17.87 9.50
CA HIS A 183 -5.59 16.73 10.03
C HIS A 183 -4.65 15.52 10.18
N PRO A 184 -3.68 15.57 11.11
CA PRO A 184 -2.74 14.46 11.32
C PRO A 184 -3.41 13.17 11.81
N HIS A 185 -4.60 13.30 12.42
CA HIS A 185 -5.36 12.19 13.01
C HIS A 185 -6.83 12.26 12.57
N ASN A 186 -7.42 11.09 12.27
CA ASN A 186 -8.86 10.90 12.05
C ASN A 186 -9.46 11.61 10.83
N PHE A 187 -8.72 11.70 9.73
CA PHE A 187 -9.29 12.10 8.44
C PHE A 187 -9.74 10.88 7.65
N THR A 188 -10.93 10.95 7.07
CA THR A 188 -11.39 10.01 6.04
C THR A 188 -12.11 10.80 4.97
N GLY A 189 -11.75 10.57 3.71
CA GLY A 189 -12.28 11.33 2.59
C GLY A 189 -12.05 10.66 1.25
N VAL A 190 -12.21 11.44 0.19
CA VAL A 190 -12.00 11.05 -1.20
C VAL A 190 -10.95 11.96 -1.84
N LEU A 191 -10.26 11.45 -2.87
CA LEU A 191 -9.17 12.19 -3.53
C LEU A 191 -9.65 13.03 -4.71
N ASP A 192 -10.87 12.81 -5.20
CA ASP A 192 -11.47 13.48 -6.36
C ASP A 192 -12.31 14.73 -6.01
N ASP A 193 -12.17 15.24 -4.78
CA ASP A 193 -12.74 16.53 -4.38
C ASP A 193 -11.91 17.69 -4.94
N VAL A 194 -12.58 18.64 -5.60
CA VAL A 194 -11.98 19.82 -6.25
C VAL A 194 -11.16 20.66 -5.28
N LYS A 195 -11.49 20.67 -3.98
CA LYS A 195 -10.72 21.40 -2.96
C LYS A 195 -9.28 20.88 -2.78
N HIS A 196 -9.02 19.64 -3.21
CA HIS A 196 -7.70 19.02 -3.17
C HIS A 196 -6.86 19.29 -4.42
N SER A 197 -7.38 20.08 -5.37
CA SER A 197 -6.63 20.48 -6.54
C SER A 197 -5.36 21.28 -6.18
N ASP A 198 -4.28 21.01 -6.90
CA ASP A 198 -2.97 21.60 -6.65
C ASP A 198 -2.48 22.36 -7.88
N TYR A 199 -1.88 23.54 -7.68
CA TYR A 199 -1.41 24.39 -8.79
C TYR A 199 -0.07 23.94 -9.37
N ILE A 200 0.54 22.89 -8.80
CA ILE A 200 1.73 22.24 -9.32
C ILE A 200 1.32 21.36 -10.50
N ARG A 201 2.09 21.44 -11.59
CA ARG A 201 1.91 20.58 -12.77
C ARG A 201 2.67 19.28 -12.57
N TYR A 202 1.95 18.18 -12.34
CA TYR A 202 2.53 16.85 -12.13
C TYR A 202 2.73 16.05 -13.43
N ASN A 203 3.05 16.75 -14.53
CA ASN A 203 3.22 16.15 -15.86
C ASN A 203 4.68 16.23 -16.37
N THR A 204 5.61 16.71 -15.54
CA THR A 204 7.03 16.83 -15.88
C THR A 204 7.79 15.53 -15.63
N THR A 205 8.99 15.42 -16.22
CA THR A 205 9.87 14.26 -16.07
C THR A 205 10.34 14.04 -14.63
N SER A 206 10.38 15.11 -13.84
CA SER A 206 10.64 15.06 -12.41
C SER A 206 9.75 16.08 -11.69
N THR A 207 9.23 15.67 -10.56
CA THR A 207 8.53 16.51 -9.59
C THR A 207 9.02 16.11 -8.20
N PHE A 208 8.72 16.95 -7.22
CA PHE A 208 9.24 16.77 -5.87
C PHE A 208 8.11 16.71 -4.87
N ILE A 209 8.34 15.94 -3.82
CA ILE A 209 7.55 16.01 -2.60
C ILE A 209 8.17 17.11 -1.74
N SER A 210 7.40 18.18 -1.51
CA SER A 210 7.78 19.30 -0.67
C SER A 210 7.42 18.98 0.77
N VAL A 211 8.43 18.73 1.59
CA VAL A 211 8.27 18.46 3.02
C VAL A 211 9.12 19.44 3.82
N SER A 212 8.63 19.77 5.01
CA SER A 212 9.34 20.66 5.94
C SER A 212 10.76 20.16 6.22
N PRO A 213 11.78 21.05 6.19
CA PRO A 213 13.13 20.72 6.63
C PRO A 213 13.20 20.45 8.15
N LEU A 214 12.24 20.99 8.89
CA LEU A 214 12.09 20.83 10.34
C LEU A 214 11.08 19.72 10.70
N TYR A 215 10.63 18.92 9.73
CA TYR A 215 9.60 17.90 9.94
C TYR A 215 9.96 16.92 11.04
N ALA A 216 11.22 16.46 11.09
CA ALA A 216 11.68 15.56 12.15
C ALA A 216 11.57 16.17 13.56
N LYS A 217 11.78 17.48 13.70
CA LYS A 217 11.58 18.20 14.97
C LYS A 217 10.11 18.31 15.31
N LEU A 218 9.25 18.64 14.34
CA LEU A 218 7.80 18.70 14.55
C LEU A 218 7.26 17.36 15.05
N VAL A 219 7.66 16.26 14.41
CA VAL A 219 7.30 14.90 14.85
C VAL A 219 7.82 14.63 16.26
N GLN A 220 9.11 14.90 16.52
CA GLN A 220 9.74 14.65 17.83
C GLN A 220 9.04 15.37 18.98
N TYR A 221 8.74 16.66 18.83
CA TYR A 221 8.22 17.47 19.95
C TYR A 221 6.70 17.38 20.12
N HIS A 222 5.96 17.14 19.03
CA HIS A 222 4.49 17.29 19.05
C HIS A 222 3.72 15.99 18.80
N GLU A 223 4.32 15.01 18.13
CA GLU A 223 3.60 13.78 17.74
C GLU A 223 3.99 12.58 18.58
N VAL A 224 5.29 12.41 18.86
CA VAL A 224 5.79 11.30 19.68
C VAL A 224 6.02 11.68 21.15
N ASN A 225 5.30 12.70 21.64
CA ASN A 225 5.45 13.22 23.00
C ASN A 225 4.54 12.56 24.05
N SER A 226 3.68 11.60 23.67
CA SER A 226 2.84 10.89 24.64
C SER A 226 3.67 9.98 25.55
N ILE A 227 3.12 9.64 26.71
CA ILE A 227 3.71 8.69 27.66
C ILE A 227 4.00 7.33 27.02
N GLU A 228 3.07 6.78 26.23
CA GLU A 228 3.22 5.47 25.58
C GLU A 228 4.39 5.44 24.60
N HIS A 229 4.48 6.43 23.70
CA HIS A 229 5.60 6.57 22.77
C HIS A 229 6.94 6.70 23.53
N ALA A 230 6.96 7.47 24.62
CA ALA A 230 8.16 7.68 25.43
C ALA A 230 8.65 6.38 26.10
N ILE A 231 7.76 5.67 26.79
CA ILE A 231 8.07 4.40 27.45
C ILE A 231 8.54 3.36 26.42
N HIS A 232 7.86 3.26 25.29
CA HIS A 232 8.26 2.35 24.21
C HIS A 232 9.65 2.70 23.66
N GLY A 233 9.89 3.99 23.36
CA GLY A 233 11.17 4.47 22.85
C GLY A 233 12.33 4.26 23.83
N LEU A 234 12.13 4.60 25.10
CA LEU A 234 13.09 4.34 26.18
C LEU A 234 13.37 2.84 26.36
N ARG A 235 12.37 1.98 26.10
CA ARG A 235 12.54 0.54 26.21
C ARG A 235 13.32 -0.07 25.03
N ILE A 236 13.30 0.54 23.86
CA ILE A 236 13.96 -0.01 22.67
C ILE A 236 15.35 0.61 22.44
N MET A 237 15.55 1.87 22.85
CA MET A 237 16.84 2.54 22.68
C MET A 237 17.97 1.86 23.46
N ASP A 238 19.21 2.10 23.01
CA ASP A 238 20.41 1.69 23.74
C ASP A 238 20.49 2.42 25.09
N ALA A 239 20.72 1.67 26.18
CA ALA A 239 20.89 2.22 27.52
C ALA A 239 22.09 3.19 27.60
N CYS A 240 23.10 3.02 26.74
CA CYS A 240 24.28 3.88 26.72
C CYS A 240 24.00 5.29 26.16
N ASP A 241 22.88 5.47 25.47
CA ASP A 241 22.46 6.74 24.89
C ASP A 241 21.57 7.58 25.82
N VAL A 242 21.10 7.03 26.95
CA VAL A 242 20.21 7.74 27.89
C VAL A 242 20.78 9.08 28.36
N PRO A 243 22.05 9.20 28.76
CA PRO A 243 22.59 10.51 29.17
C PRO A 243 22.64 11.55 28.04
N SER A 244 22.53 11.11 26.78
CA SER A 244 22.52 11.98 25.61
C SER A 244 21.13 12.51 25.26
N ILE A 245 20.06 12.07 25.93
CA ILE A 245 18.71 12.65 25.78
C ILE A 245 18.77 14.11 26.23
N MET A 246 18.37 15.04 25.36
CA MET A 246 18.42 16.45 25.67
C MET A 246 17.34 16.83 26.68
N THR A 247 17.67 16.84 27.97
CA THR A 247 16.79 17.35 29.02
C THR A 247 17.61 17.81 30.22
N GLN A 248 17.28 19.00 30.75
CA GLN A 248 17.75 19.42 32.06
C GLN A 248 16.87 18.80 33.14
N TYR A 249 17.42 17.85 33.90
CA TYR A 249 16.69 17.12 34.92
C TYR A 249 16.38 18.00 36.13
N CYS A 250 15.11 17.96 36.56
CA CYS A 250 14.62 18.68 37.72
C CYS A 250 14.64 17.82 38.98
N TRP A 251 14.35 16.53 38.82
CA TRP A 251 14.30 15.56 39.90
C TRP A 251 14.88 14.22 39.44
N LEU A 252 15.49 13.51 40.38
CA LEU A 252 15.87 12.13 40.16
C LEU A 252 14.63 11.23 40.13
N ASP A 253 13.70 11.43 41.06
CA ASP A 253 12.58 10.52 41.33
C ASP A 253 11.21 11.13 41.00
N LEU A 254 10.24 10.26 40.66
CA LEU A 254 8.85 10.63 40.37
C LEU A 254 8.14 11.27 41.58
N LYS A 255 8.58 10.96 42.80
CA LYS A 255 8.04 11.55 44.04
C LYS A 255 8.67 12.90 44.40
N ARG A 256 9.65 13.38 43.62
CA ARG A 256 10.32 14.68 43.78
C ARG A 256 11.06 14.83 45.12
N GLN A 257 11.55 13.73 45.69
CA GLN A 257 12.30 13.72 46.94
C GLN A 257 13.76 14.13 46.76
N PHE A 258 14.32 13.92 45.58
CA PHE A 258 15.72 14.17 45.24
C PHE A 258 15.81 15.22 44.13
N PRO A 259 15.94 16.52 44.48
CA PRO A 259 16.07 17.60 43.50
C PRO A 259 17.44 17.55 42.81
N MET A 260 17.47 17.84 41.50
CA MET A 260 18.68 17.76 40.65
C MET A 260 19.01 19.06 39.91
N ALA A 261 18.17 20.10 40.01
CA ALA A 261 18.43 21.33 39.27
C ALA A 261 19.76 21.97 39.70
N ASN A 262 20.51 22.49 38.72
CA ASN A 262 21.83 23.08 38.92
C ASN A 262 21.87 24.36 39.78
N SER A 263 20.70 24.91 40.15
CA SER A 263 20.57 26.10 40.99
C SER A 263 19.20 26.13 41.67
N GLY A 264 19.12 26.79 42.83
CA GLY A 264 17.85 26.95 43.55
C GLY A 264 16.80 27.77 42.80
N ALA A 265 17.23 28.66 41.89
CA ALA A 265 16.31 29.41 41.03
C ALA A 265 15.75 28.53 39.90
N ARG A 266 16.58 27.69 39.27
CA ARG A 266 16.11 26.66 38.32
C ARG A 266 15.19 25.63 38.97
N GLN A 267 15.46 25.23 40.21
CA GLN A 267 14.59 24.31 40.95
C GLN A 267 13.18 24.88 41.16
N ARG A 268 13.06 26.19 41.40
CA ARG A 268 11.75 26.87 41.46
C ARG A 268 11.04 26.91 40.11
N ARG A 269 11.78 27.09 39.00
CA ARG A 269 11.21 26.95 37.65
C ARG A 269 10.71 25.55 37.35
N CYS A 270 11.35 24.51 37.91
CA CYS A 270 10.94 23.12 37.69
C CYS A 270 9.47 22.85 38.01
N ASP A 271 8.87 23.58 38.95
CA ASP A 271 7.46 23.42 39.30
C ASP A 271 6.51 23.64 38.12
N ALA A 272 6.92 24.44 37.12
CA ALA A 272 6.17 24.62 35.87
C ALA A 272 6.23 23.38 34.96
N TYR A 273 7.27 22.55 35.08
CA TYR A 273 7.53 21.39 34.20
C TYR A 273 7.16 20.04 34.82
N LYS A 274 6.58 20.01 36.03
CA LYS A 274 6.23 18.77 36.75
C LYS A 274 5.30 17.80 35.99
N ARG A 275 4.60 18.27 34.96
CA ARG A 275 3.73 17.45 34.10
C ARG A 275 4.49 16.76 32.96
N ASN A 276 5.75 17.13 32.73
CA ASN A 276 6.61 16.56 31.69
C ASN A 276 7.47 15.44 32.29
N GLY A 277 7.28 14.20 31.84
CA GLY A 277 8.05 13.05 32.29
C GLY A 277 9.55 13.17 32.02
N ALA A 278 9.96 13.93 30.99
CA ALA A 278 11.37 14.07 30.61
C ALA A 278 12.22 14.71 31.71
N VAL A 279 11.66 15.59 32.55
CA VAL A 279 12.44 16.25 33.62
C VAL A 279 12.72 15.36 34.84
N TYR A 280 12.22 14.11 34.83
CA TYR A 280 12.43 13.11 35.86
C TYR A 280 13.39 12.03 35.37
N LEU A 281 14.56 11.90 35.97
CA LEU A 281 15.55 10.91 35.51
C LEU A 281 15.06 9.46 35.74
N GLU A 282 14.25 9.22 36.78
CA GLU A 282 13.59 7.93 37.05
C GLU A 282 12.77 7.44 35.85
N SER A 283 12.13 8.36 35.10
CA SER A 283 11.31 7.98 33.94
C SER A 283 12.13 7.22 32.89
N ALA A 284 13.36 7.66 32.62
CA ALA A 284 14.28 7.00 31.70
C ALA A 284 14.87 5.73 32.34
N LEU A 285 15.39 5.84 33.56
CA LEU A 285 16.10 4.75 34.23
C LEU A 285 15.23 3.52 34.50
N ARG A 286 13.94 3.69 34.78
CA ARG A 286 12.99 2.58 34.97
C ARG A 286 12.73 1.78 33.70
N ASN A 287 12.97 2.39 32.54
CA ASN A 287 12.59 1.84 31.25
C ASN A 287 13.76 1.26 30.47
N ILE A 288 14.99 1.37 30.95
CA ILE A 288 16.18 0.78 30.31
C ILE A 288 16.54 -0.60 30.89
N PRO A 289 17.22 -1.47 30.13
CA PRO A 289 17.75 -2.72 30.66
C PRO A 289 18.94 -2.43 31.59
N TRP A 290 18.73 -2.58 32.90
CA TRP A 290 19.76 -2.23 33.90
C TRP A 290 21.04 -3.07 33.77
N GLU A 291 20.92 -4.34 33.38
CA GLU A 291 22.07 -5.24 33.15
C GLU A 291 23.00 -4.71 32.05
N SER A 292 22.44 -4.09 31.00
CA SER A 292 23.23 -3.43 29.96
C SER A 292 23.73 -2.05 30.42
N ALA A 293 22.90 -1.30 31.15
CA ALA A 293 23.23 0.05 31.63
C ALA A 293 24.51 0.09 32.48
N ILE A 294 24.75 -0.91 33.34
CA ILE A 294 25.97 -0.99 34.17
C ILE A 294 27.25 -1.27 33.38
N THR A 295 27.14 -1.66 32.11
CA THR A 295 28.29 -1.85 31.21
C THR A 295 28.60 -0.60 30.38
N CYS A 296 27.72 0.40 30.41
CA CYS A 296 27.88 1.64 29.67
C CYS A 296 28.97 2.54 30.28
N TRP A 297 29.53 3.40 29.41
CA TRP A 297 30.58 4.35 29.77
C TRP A 297 30.24 5.30 30.93
N TRP A 298 28.94 5.53 31.18
CA TRP A 298 28.45 6.47 32.18
C TRP A 298 28.20 5.83 33.56
N ALA A 299 28.31 4.51 33.70
CA ALA A 299 27.94 3.80 34.93
C ALA A 299 28.77 4.23 36.15
N SER A 300 30.09 4.35 36.00
CA SER A 300 30.97 4.82 37.08
C SER A 300 30.72 6.29 37.45
N SER A 301 30.46 7.14 36.45
CA SER A 301 30.09 8.54 36.66
C SER A 301 28.76 8.66 37.39
N PHE A 302 27.78 7.80 37.09
CA PHE A 302 26.49 7.77 37.79
C PHE A 302 26.65 7.37 39.26
N ASP A 303 27.54 6.42 39.56
CA ASP A 303 27.84 6.06 40.95
C ASP A 303 28.41 7.25 41.74
N ILE A 304 29.33 8.01 41.16
CA ILE A 304 29.90 9.20 41.80
C ILE A 304 28.85 10.31 41.95
N ALA A 305 28.13 10.61 40.86
CA ALA A 305 27.21 11.74 40.79
C ALA A 305 25.91 11.53 41.57
N ILE A 306 25.47 10.28 41.77
CA ILE A 306 24.14 9.94 42.31
C ILE A 306 24.23 8.74 43.27
N GLY A 307 24.77 7.62 42.81
CA GLY A 307 24.67 6.33 43.51
C GLY A 307 25.26 6.33 44.92
N ASN A 308 26.41 6.97 45.13
CA ASN A 308 27.11 7.01 46.41
C ASN A 308 26.31 7.73 47.51
N ASP A 309 25.55 8.77 47.16
CA ASP A 309 24.70 9.46 48.13
C ASP A 309 23.42 8.71 48.42
N LEU A 310 22.82 8.07 47.40
CA LEU A 310 21.61 7.26 47.61
C LEU A 310 21.87 6.08 48.55
N ARG A 311 23.06 5.48 48.48
CA ARG A 311 23.48 4.37 49.37
C ARG A 311 23.63 4.77 50.84
N GLN A 312 23.69 6.07 51.15
CA GLN A 312 23.76 6.56 52.53
C GLN A 312 22.40 6.55 53.24
N SER A 313 21.29 6.35 52.51
CA SER A 313 19.94 6.37 53.08
C SER A 313 19.13 5.12 52.72
N ALA A 314 18.26 4.67 53.63
CA ALA A 314 17.36 3.53 53.37
C ALA A 314 16.40 3.80 52.19
N HIS A 315 15.90 5.04 52.09
CA HIS A 315 15.03 5.45 50.98
C HIS A 315 15.75 5.44 49.63
N GLY A 316 17.00 5.90 49.57
CA GLY A 316 17.79 5.89 48.33
C GLY A 316 18.15 4.47 47.85
N MET A 317 18.49 3.56 48.78
CA MET A 317 18.70 2.14 48.44
C MET A 317 17.42 1.49 47.90
N ALA A 318 16.28 1.72 48.56
CA ALA A 318 14.99 1.19 48.10
C ALA A 318 14.61 1.72 46.70
N TRP A 319 14.88 3.00 46.42
CA TRP A 319 14.67 3.56 45.09
C TRP A 319 15.58 2.93 44.04
N LEU A 320 16.88 2.74 44.34
CA LEU A 320 17.82 2.09 43.43
C LEU A 320 17.35 0.67 43.05
N ASP A 321 16.90 -0.12 44.02
CA ASP A 321 16.44 -1.48 43.76
C ASP A 321 15.10 -1.53 43.00
N ALA A 322 14.21 -0.57 43.26
CA ALA A 322 12.95 -0.42 42.52
C ALA A 322 13.19 -0.06 41.04
N VAL A 323 14.11 0.87 40.75
CA VAL A 323 14.41 1.29 39.37
C VAL A 323 15.07 0.17 38.56
N LYS A 324 16.01 -0.58 39.17
CA LYS A 324 16.69 -1.73 38.54
C LYS A 324 15.74 -2.80 38.04
N SER A 325 14.67 -3.06 38.80
CA SER A 325 13.70 -4.14 38.51
C SER A 325 12.44 -3.64 37.78
N ALA A 326 12.26 -2.33 37.62
CA ALA A 326 11.03 -1.76 37.09
C ALA A 326 10.68 -2.28 35.69
N ARG A 327 11.64 -2.25 34.76
CA ARG A 327 11.42 -2.66 33.36
C ARG A 327 10.91 -4.09 33.23
N THR A 328 11.46 -5.03 34.01
CA THR A 328 11.11 -6.45 33.96
C THR A 328 9.83 -6.76 34.73
N THR A 329 9.50 -5.93 35.72
CA THR A 329 8.32 -6.11 36.58
C THR A 329 7.04 -5.52 35.97
N PHE A 330 7.13 -4.37 35.30
CA PHE A 330 5.95 -3.62 34.84
C PHE A 330 5.76 -3.68 33.33
N THR A 331 4.52 -3.96 32.89
CA THR A 331 4.15 -3.83 31.49
C THR A 331 4.20 -2.36 31.05
N LEU A 332 4.17 -2.12 29.73
CA LEU A 332 4.12 -0.75 29.20
C LEU A 332 2.89 0.01 29.74
N HIS A 333 1.75 -0.68 29.85
CA HIS A 333 0.50 -0.09 30.32
C HIS A 333 0.57 0.25 31.82
N ASP A 334 1.13 -0.63 32.65
CA ASP A 334 1.27 -0.38 34.10
C ASP A 334 2.20 0.80 34.37
N GLU A 335 3.31 0.88 33.64
CA GLU A 335 4.27 1.99 33.76
C GLU A 335 3.63 3.32 33.30
N ALA A 336 2.83 3.30 32.22
CA ALA A 336 2.09 4.47 31.78
C ALA A 336 1.03 4.91 32.81
N ALA A 337 0.35 3.96 33.45
CA ALA A 337 -0.61 4.23 34.53
C ALA A 337 0.07 4.83 35.76
N LEU A 338 1.27 4.36 36.12
CA LEU A 338 2.09 4.93 37.19
C LEU A 338 2.44 6.39 36.91
N TRP A 339 2.91 6.71 35.70
CA TRP A 339 3.27 8.08 35.32
C TRP A 339 2.06 9.02 35.43
N ARG A 340 0.89 8.58 34.95
CA ARG A 340 -0.37 9.34 35.09
C ARG A 340 -0.77 9.52 36.54
N SER A 341 -0.57 8.50 37.40
CA SER A 341 -0.93 8.57 38.82
C SER A 341 -0.14 9.64 39.59
N VAL A 342 1.07 9.98 39.12
CA VAL A 342 1.90 11.04 39.71
C VAL A 342 1.76 12.39 39.01
N GLY A 343 0.83 12.51 38.05
CA GLY A 343 0.50 13.75 37.36
C GLY A 343 1.38 14.09 36.15
N ILE A 344 2.08 13.09 35.59
CA ILE A 344 2.78 13.24 34.29
C ILE A 344 1.76 13.09 33.16
N GLU A 345 1.80 14.00 32.19
CA GLU A 345 0.87 14.07 31.06
C GLU A 345 1.56 13.79 29.71
N HIS A 346 2.82 14.19 29.56
CA HIS A 346 3.58 14.09 28.31
C HIS A 346 5.07 13.90 28.60
N TYR A 347 5.86 13.59 27.58
CA TYR A 347 7.31 13.48 27.62
C TYR A 347 7.89 14.28 26.45
N THR A 348 8.39 15.48 26.73
CA THR A 348 8.95 16.38 25.70
C THR A 348 10.36 16.76 26.09
N THR A 349 11.32 16.46 25.21
CA THR A 349 12.73 16.82 25.39
C THR A 349 12.95 18.31 25.10
N GLN A 350 14.08 18.85 25.57
CA GLN A 350 14.45 20.23 25.27
C GLN A 350 14.98 20.37 23.85
N TYR A 351 14.88 21.58 23.33
CA TYR A 351 15.43 21.95 22.03
C TYR A 351 16.95 21.77 22.00
N GLN A 352 17.45 21.26 20.88
CA GLN A 352 18.89 21.18 20.61
C GLN A 352 19.20 21.26 19.11
N ASN A 353 20.46 21.55 18.82
CA ASN A 353 21.01 21.57 17.46
C ASN A 353 22.31 20.77 17.28
N PHE A 354 22.76 20.02 18.28
CA PHE A 354 23.93 19.14 18.16
C PHE A 354 23.60 17.78 17.52
N LYS A 355 22.32 17.44 17.40
CA LYS A 355 21.77 16.31 16.65
C LYS A 355 20.81 16.82 15.59
N LYS A 356 21.04 16.41 14.35
CA LYS A 356 20.06 16.45 13.28
C LYS A 356 19.15 15.24 13.44
N LEU A 357 17.86 15.48 13.67
CA LEU A 357 16.88 14.41 13.89
C LEU A 357 16.51 13.68 12.60
N GLY A 358 16.35 12.36 12.71
CA GLY A 358 15.92 11.47 11.64
C GLY A 358 14.43 11.13 11.73
N VAL A 359 13.75 11.11 10.59
CA VAL A 359 12.37 10.64 10.48
C VAL A 359 12.17 9.90 9.16
N VAL A 360 11.43 8.80 9.21
CA VAL A 360 10.95 8.14 8.01
C VAL A 360 9.42 8.11 8.05
N GLU A 361 8.79 8.81 7.13
CA GLU A 361 7.33 8.94 7.03
C GLU A 361 6.85 8.27 5.73
N ARG A 362 5.87 7.37 5.85
CA ARG A 362 5.32 6.62 4.71
C ARG A 362 3.80 6.65 4.69
N PHE A 363 3.21 6.52 3.50
CA PHE A 363 1.79 6.20 3.35
C PHE A 363 1.64 4.88 2.62
N HIS A 364 0.48 4.24 2.73
CA HIS A 364 0.20 2.98 2.07
C HIS A 364 -0.77 3.15 0.91
N ILE A 365 -0.60 2.36 -0.14
CA ILE A 365 -1.62 2.14 -1.16
C ILE A 365 -2.14 0.72 -1.01
N GLN A 366 -3.44 0.57 -0.79
CA GLN A 366 -4.11 -0.72 -0.65
C GLN A 366 -4.88 -1.08 -1.92
N ASN A 367 -4.59 -2.26 -2.46
CA ASN A 367 -5.29 -2.83 -3.61
C ASN A 367 -6.52 -3.66 -3.18
N ALA A 368 -7.27 -4.19 -4.16
CA ALA A 368 -8.50 -4.96 -3.90
C ALA A 368 -8.26 -6.31 -3.20
N PHE A 369 -7.02 -6.81 -3.15
CA PHE A 369 -6.66 -8.00 -2.38
C PHE A 369 -6.51 -7.71 -0.88
N GLY A 370 -6.46 -6.43 -0.49
CA GLY A 370 -6.18 -6.03 0.89
C GLY A 370 -4.70 -5.94 1.22
N ILE A 371 -3.82 -5.97 0.20
CA ILE A 371 -2.38 -5.81 0.38
C ILE A 371 -2.06 -4.31 0.33
N ALA A 372 -1.37 -3.83 1.36
CA ALA A 372 -0.92 -2.46 1.50
C ALA A 372 0.57 -2.35 1.16
N TYR A 373 0.93 -1.42 0.28
CA TYR A 373 2.30 -1.17 -0.14
C TYR A 373 2.78 0.19 0.35
N PRO A 374 3.93 0.26 1.04
CA PRO A 374 4.43 1.51 1.59
C PRO A 374 5.14 2.36 0.52
N LEU A 375 4.83 3.66 0.50
CA LEU A 375 5.51 4.68 -0.30
C LEU A 375 6.03 5.79 0.61
N THR A 376 7.25 6.24 0.36
CA THR A 376 7.91 7.24 1.22
C THR A 376 7.41 8.65 0.90
N ILE A 377 7.12 9.43 1.95
CA ILE A 377 6.87 10.88 1.88
C ILE A 377 8.18 11.62 2.13
N GLN A 378 8.84 11.27 3.24
CA GLN A 378 10.13 11.84 3.63
C GLN A 378 10.98 10.79 4.32
N ALA A 379 12.28 10.83 4.06
CA ALA A 379 13.27 10.08 4.82
C ALA A 379 14.47 10.97 5.12
N SER A 380 14.75 11.20 6.40
CA SER A 380 15.96 11.83 6.88
C SER A 380 16.71 10.91 7.84
N LYS A 381 18.04 10.95 7.78
CA LYS A 381 18.90 10.16 8.67
C LYS A 381 19.29 10.98 9.91
N PRO A 382 19.33 10.36 11.09
CA PRO A 382 19.81 11.03 12.30
C PRO A 382 21.33 11.17 12.27
N VAL A 383 21.86 12.33 12.65
CA VAL A 383 23.31 12.62 12.62
C VAL A 383 23.71 13.52 13.78
N TYR A 384 24.79 13.17 14.50
CA TYR A 384 25.44 14.10 15.42
C TYR A 384 26.24 15.14 14.63
N GLN A 385 25.95 16.42 14.84
CA GLN A 385 26.54 17.56 14.12
C GLN A 385 27.31 18.49 15.07
N MET A 386 28.23 17.92 15.85
CA MET A 386 29.01 18.65 16.87
C MET A 386 29.79 19.86 16.32
N GLY A 387 30.17 19.86 15.04
CA GLY A 387 30.85 21.01 14.41
C GLY A 387 29.96 22.23 14.16
N MET A 388 28.64 22.07 14.21
CA MET A 388 27.63 23.12 14.02
C MET A 388 26.84 23.40 15.31
N GLU A 389 27.26 22.81 16.42
CA GLU A 389 26.58 22.92 17.71
C GLU A 389 26.68 24.34 18.28
N THR A 390 25.55 24.89 18.72
CA THR A 390 25.53 26.16 19.48
C THR A 390 24.60 26.14 20.71
N SER A 391 23.74 25.12 20.84
CA SER A 391 22.73 25.00 21.89
C SER A 391 23.26 24.57 23.27
N LEU A 392 24.44 23.94 23.37
CA LEU A 392 25.03 23.45 24.62
C LEU A 392 25.40 24.59 25.60
N LYS A 393 25.41 25.85 25.15
CA LYS A 393 25.54 27.03 26.01
C LYS A 393 24.29 27.26 26.88
N LEU A 394 23.11 26.87 26.41
CA LEU A 394 21.84 27.04 27.15
C LEU A 394 21.80 26.08 28.33
N TYR A 395 21.94 24.80 28.01
CA TYR A 395 22.28 23.67 28.87
C TYR A 395 22.88 22.61 27.93
N TRP A 396 23.87 21.85 28.39
CA TRP A 396 24.51 20.84 27.56
C TRP A 396 23.73 19.51 27.55
N THR A 397 24.12 18.51 28.33
CA THR A 397 23.36 17.27 28.53
C THR A 397 23.77 16.62 29.86
N LEU A 398 22.99 15.65 30.35
CA LEU A 398 23.41 14.81 31.48
C LEU A 398 24.72 14.07 31.18
N ALA A 399 24.95 13.66 29.93
CA ALA A 399 26.21 13.06 29.51
C ALA A 399 27.42 13.96 29.85
N LYS A 400 27.28 15.27 29.67
CA LYS A 400 28.33 16.24 29.99
C LYS A 400 28.43 16.54 31.48
N ASP A 401 27.31 16.54 32.21
CA ASP A 401 27.33 16.62 33.68
C ASP A 401 28.09 15.43 34.28
N LEU A 402 27.79 14.20 33.83
CA LEU A 402 28.46 12.98 34.27
C LEU A 402 29.96 12.97 33.91
N ALA A 403 30.32 13.41 32.71
CA ALA A 403 31.72 13.54 32.31
C ALA A 403 32.46 14.58 33.16
N ALA A 404 31.81 15.71 33.46
CA ALA A 404 32.38 16.78 34.28
C ALA A 404 32.61 16.35 35.74
N VAL A 405 31.78 15.46 36.30
CA VAL A 405 32.00 14.91 37.65
C VAL A 405 33.23 13.99 37.71
N THR A 406 33.67 13.41 36.59
CA THR A 406 34.84 12.53 36.55
C THR A 406 36.11 13.17 36.01
N SER A 407 36.01 14.31 35.33
CA SER A 407 37.17 14.97 34.72
C SER A 407 38.02 15.70 35.77
N ALA A 408 39.31 15.36 35.86
CA ALA A 408 40.23 15.95 36.84
C ALA A 408 40.40 17.48 36.72
N SER A 409 40.14 18.06 35.54
CA SER A 409 40.21 19.50 35.31
C SER A 409 38.90 20.23 35.60
N SER A 410 37.83 19.50 35.93
CA SER A 410 36.50 20.06 36.15
C SER A 410 36.36 20.62 37.56
N PRO A 411 35.73 21.80 37.74
CA PRO A 411 35.42 22.36 39.06
C PRO A 411 34.51 21.49 39.93
N ILE A 412 33.81 20.52 39.33
CA ILE A 412 32.82 19.66 40.02
C ILE A 412 33.27 18.20 40.11
N VAL A 413 34.58 17.93 40.00
CA VAL A 413 35.12 16.58 40.08
C VAL A 413 34.80 15.91 41.42
N GLY A 414 34.32 14.66 41.39
CA GLY A 414 34.02 13.87 42.58
C GLY A 414 32.83 14.36 43.41
N THR A 415 32.00 15.25 42.86
CA THR A 415 30.84 15.83 43.55
C THR A 415 29.52 15.19 43.10
N SER A 416 28.44 15.46 43.84
CA SER A 416 27.12 14.90 43.59
C SER A 416 26.21 15.87 42.85
N LEU A 417 25.41 15.35 41.92
CA LEU A 417 24.37 16.11 41.21
C LEU A 417 23.06 16.21 42.00
N LEU A 418 22.95 15.59 43.18
CA LEU A 418 21.78 15.69 44.04
C LEU A 418 21.89 16.92 44.94
N ALA A 419 20.93 17.84 44.84
CA ALA A 419 20.90 19.07 45.62
C ALA A 419 20.74 18.83 47.14
N SER A 420 20.26 17.64 47.53
CA SER A 420 20.17 17.21 48.93
C SER A 420 21.50 16.72 49.52
N SER A 421 22.53 16.54 48.69
CA SER A 421 23.84 16.06 49.12
C SER A 421 24.65 17.16 49.83
N ALA A 422 25.44 16.78 50.83
CA ALA A 422 26.39 17.68 51.46
C ALA A 422 27.52 18.11 50.50
N ASN A 423 27.78 17.32 49.44
CA ASN A 423 28.80 17.59 48.43
C ASN A 423 28.18 17.92 47.07
N PHE A 424 27.11 18.71 47.05
CA PHE A 424 26.41 19.08 45.82
C PHE A 424 27.29 19.94 44.89
N SER A 425 27.36 19.54 43.61
CA SER A 425 28.25 20.10 42.58
C SER A 425 28.18 21.61 42.44
N PHE A 426 27.00 22.21 42.62
CA PHE A 426 26.77 23.63 42.36
C PHE A 426 26.62 24.48 43.63
N MET A 427 27.11 23.98 44.78
CA MET A 427 27.12 24.77 46.03
C MET A 427 28.05 26.00 45.95
N ASN A 428 29.27 25.79 45.44
CA ASN A 428 30.33 26.80 45.41
C ASN A 428 30.67 27.30 44.00
N THR A 429 30.05 26.71 42.97
CA THR A 429 30.29 27.06 41.56
C THR A 429 28.97 27.06 40.80
N SER A 430 28.92 27.77 39.67
CA SER A 430 27.76 27.77 38.78
C SER A 430 28.03 26.90 37.55
N LEU A 431 26.99 26.36 36.93
CA LEU A 431 27.17 25.64 35.67
C LEU A 431 27.77 26.55 34.58
N GLU A 432 27.49 27.86 34.59
CA GLU A 432 28.14 28.83 33.70
C GLU A 432 29.68 28.85 33.84
N THR A 433 30.18 28.75 35.08
CA THR A 433 31.62 28.65 35.37
C THR A 433 32.18 27.33 34.86
N VAL A 434 31.44 26.24 35.02
CA VAL A 434 31.83 24.91 34.50
C VAL A 434 31.89 24.92 32.97
N LEU A 435 30.89 25.51 32.29
CA LEU A 435 30.89 25.70 30.83
C LEU A 435 32.09 26.52 30.33
N THR A 436 32.50 27.53 31.12
CA THR A 436 33.71 28.31 30.84
C THR A 436 34.96 27.46 30.96
N SER A 437 35.10 26.67 32.04
CA SER A 437 36.24 25.76 32.24
C SER A 437 36.33 24.68 31.15
N ALA A 438 35.18 24.27 30.59
CA ALA A 438 35.07 23.31 29.52
C ALA A 438 35.23 23.92 28.11
N LEU A 439 35.54 25.22 28.01
CA LEU A 439 35.69 25.97 26.75
C LEU A 439 34.44 25.99 25.86
N VAL A 440 33.25 25.75 26.42
CA VAL A 440 31.96 25.88 25.72
C VAL A 440 31.53 27.35 25.68
N LEU A 441 31.83 28.11 26.73
CA LEU A 441 31.54 29.52 26.85
C LEU A 441 32.84 30.34 26.97
N SER A 442 33.08 31.23 26.02
CA SER A 442 34.25 32.12 26.05
C SER A 442 34.02 33.29 27.01
N GLN A 443 35.05 33.63 27.80
CA GLN A 443 35.07 34.82 28.66
C GLN A 443 36.16 35.81 28.20
N PRO A 444 35.94 37.13 28.31
CA PRO A 444 34.70 37.78 28.73
C PRO A 444 33.56 37.60 27.70
N LEU A 445 32.31 37.57 28.16
CA LEU A 445 31.14 37.55 27.27
C LEU A 445 31.12 38.79 26.38
N ASP A 446 30.85 38.59 25.09
CA ASP A 446 30.60 39.72 24.19
C ASP A 446 29.32 40.47 24.55
N SER A 447 29.14 41.67 23.99
CA SER A 447 28.03 42.55 24.35
C SER A 447 26.64 41.96 24.06
N THR A 448 26.51 41.09 23.05
CA THR A 448 25.23 40.45 22.69
C THR A 448 24.90 39.28 23.60
N LEU A 449 25.86 38.40 23.89
CA LEU A 449 25.69 37.31 24.85
C LEU A 449 25.51 37.85 26.28
N ALA A 450 26.20 38.92 26.65
CA ALA A 450 26.01 39.59 27.94
C ALA A 450 24.63 40.25 28.08
N ALA A 451 24.05 40.78 26.98
CA ALA A 451 22.69 41.28 26.98
C ALA A 451 21.65 40.15 27.09
N PHE A 452 21.85 39.05 26.36
CA PHE A 452 20.99 37.85 26.45
C PHE A 452 21.01 37.24 27.86
N ARG A 453 22.20 37.08 28.43
CA ARG A 453 22.38 36.61 29.82
C ARG A 453 21.65 37.48 30.85
N ARG A 454 21.69 38.80 30.69
CA ARG A 454 20.98 39.73 31.59
C ARG A 454 19.46 39.61 31.47
N ALA A 455 18.96 39.46 30.24
CA ALA A 455 17.53 39.41 29.96
C ALA A 455 16.87 38.06 30.34
N VAL A 456 17.53 36.94 30.06
CA VAL A 456 16.97 35.60 30.25
C VAL A 456 17.50 34.94 31.52
N GLY A 457 18.81 34.89 31.71
CA GLY A 457 19.44 34.26 32.87
C GLY A 457 20.86 33.75 32.57
N PRO A 458 21.55 33.16 33.56
CA PRO A 458 22.88 32.59 33.39
C PRO A 458 22.88 31.39 32.42
N PHE A 459 23.91 31.30 31.58
CA PHE A 459 24.14 30.16 30.69
C PHE A 459 24.33 28.86 31.50
N GLY A 460 23.92 27.73 30.94
CA GLY A 460 23.81 26.45 31.64
C GLY A 460 22.45 26.24 32.35
N SER A 461 21.72 27.30 32.69
CA SER A 461 20.43 27.21 33.38
C SER A 461 19.24 27.69 32.55
N ILE A 462 19.39 27.75 31.22
CA ILE A 462 18.36 28.23 30.29
C ILE A 462 17.67 27.03 29.65
N ASP A 463 16.37 26.92 29.85
CA ASP A 463 15.53 25.92 29.20
C ASP A 463 15.16 26.37 27.78
N ALA A 464 15.26 25.45 26.82
CA ALA A 464 14.87 25.71 25.45
C ALA A 464 13.69 24.80 25.06
N ILE A 465 12.53 25.38 24.77
CA ILE A 465 11.28 24.64 24.53
C ILE A 465 10.74 24.98 23.15
N HIS A 466 10.57 23.95 22.31
CA HIS A 466 10.00 24.12 20.97
C HIS A 466 8.48 24.37 21.06
N ILE A 467 8.00 25.45 20.44
CA ILE A 467 6.61 25.91 20.52
C ILE A 467 5.82 25.45 19.29
N PRO A 468 4.66 24.79 19.46
CA PRO A 468 3.81 24.40 18.33
C PRO A 468 3.17 25.61 17.65
N CYS A 469 2.98 25.51 16.34
CA CYS A 469 2.19 26.46 15.59
C CYS A 469 0.71 26.41 16.07
N PRO A 470 0.05 27.56 16.34
CA PRO A 470 -1.34 27.56 16.76
C PRO A 470 -2.29 26.92 15.74
N ALA A 471 -3.22 26.09 16.21
CA ALA A 471 -4.22 25.43 15.35
C ALA A 471 -5.06 26.44 14.55
N ALA A 472 -5.33 27.63 15.09
CA ALA A 472 -6.05 28.68 14.38
C ALA A 472 -5.32 29.17 13.11
N LEU A 473 -3.98 29.13 13.10
CA LEU A 473 -3.19 29.49 11.90
C LEU A 473 -3.29 28.42 10.81
N ALA A 474 -3.28 27.14 11.22
CA ALA A 474 -3.51 26.01 10.32
C ALA A 474 -4.92 26.06 9.69
N GLN A 475 -5.95 26.33 10.51
CA GLN A 475 -7.34 26.49 10.08
C GLN A 475 -7.52 27.65 9.08
N LEU A 476 -6.91 28.82 9.36
CA LEU A 476 -6.92 29.96 8.44
C LEU A 476 -6.36 29.56 7.07
N TYR A 477 -5.16 28.98 7.06
CA TYR A 477 -4.48 28.64 5.82
C TYR A 477 -5.22 27.55 5.05
N GLN A 478 -5.68 26.51 5.74
CA GLN A 478 -6.49 25.44 5.12
C GLN A 478 -7.75 26.01 4.47
N PHE A 479 -8.57 26.72 5.25
CA PHE A 479 -9.85 27.26 4.76
C PHE A 479 -9.66 28.20 3.57
N ALA A 480 -8.70 29.12 3.66
CA ALA A 480 -8.43 30.07 2.58
C ALA A 480 -7.84 29.39 1.34
N SER A 481 -6.90 28.44 1.49
CA SER A 481 -6.27 27.75 0.36
C SER A 481 -7.21 26.80 -0.36
N GLU A 482 -8.06 26.06 0.37
CA GLU A 482 -9.10 25.19 -0.21
C GLU A 482 -10.15 26.03 -0.96
N ALA A 483 -10.64 27.12 -0.37
CA ALA A 483 -11.56 28.03 -1.04
C ALA A 483 -10.95 28.64 -2.31
N THR A 484 -9.66 28.98 -2.27
CA THR A 484 -8.91 29.49 -3.42
C THR A 484 -8.77 28.44 -4.51
N ALA A 485 -8.41 27.20 -4.14
CA ALA A 485 -8.28 26.08 -5.07
C ALA A 485 -9.60 25.78 -5.80
N VAL A 486 -10.74 25.80 -5.09
CA VAL A 486 -12.06 25.59 -5.68
C VAL A 486 -12.40 26.65 -6.73
N VAL A 487 -12.11 27.93 -6.46
CA VAL A 487 -12.34 29.03 -7.41
C VAL A 487 -11.47 28.85 -8.67
N ILE A 488 -10.18 28.56 -8.48
CA ILE A 488 -9.22 28.40 -9.58
C ILE A 488 -9.53 27.17 -10.44
N ALA A 489 -10.00 26.09 -9.84
CA ALA A 489 -10.30 24.85 -10.56
C ALA A 489 -11.58 24.92 -11.39
N ASN A 490 -12.56 25.75 -10.98
CA ASN A 490 -13.87 25.84 -11.65
C ASN A 490 -14.00 26.99 -12.67
N ASP A 491 -13.13 28.02 -12.60
CA ASP A 491 -13.21 29.19 -13.48
C ASP A 491 -11.88 29.41 -14.24
N ASP A 492 -11.95 29.34 -15.57
CA ASP A 492 -10.78 29.53 -16.45
C ASP A 492 -10.16 30.93 -16.37
N GLY A 493 -10.99 31.96 -16.13
CA GLY A 493 -10.55 33.34 -15.91
C GLY A 493 -9.79 33.47 -14.60
N ALA A 494 -10.29 32.86 -13.53
CA ALA A 494 -9.61 32.80 -12.25
C ALA A 494 -8.27 32.06 -12.37
N GLN A 495 -8.25 30.94 -13.09
CA GLN A 495 -7.02 30.19 -13.36
C GLN A 495 -5.94 31.04 -14.03
N ARG A 496 -6.30 31.78 -15.09
CA ARG A 496 -5.39 32.69 -15.79
C ARG A 496 -4.90 33.82 -14.89
N ALA A 497 -5.81 34.45 -14.15
CA ALA A 497 -5.47 35.55 -13.25
C ALA A 497 -4.49 35.10 -12.16
N PHE A 498 -4.74 33.95 -11.52
CA PHE A 498 -3.87 33.38 -10.50
C PHE A 498 -2.48 33.04 -11.04
N SER A 499 -2.41 32.42 -12.23
CA SER A 499 -1.12 32.08 -12.86
C SER A 499 -0.27 33.30 -13.25
N ASN A 500 -0.88 34.48 -13.36
CA ASN A 500 -0.24 35.71 -13.79
C ASN A 500 0.13 36.65 -12.61
N PHE A 501 -0.10 36.23 -11.36
CA PHE A 501 0.25 37.06 -10.21
C PHE A 501 1.77 37.35 -10.17
N PRO A 502 2.19 38.61 -9.92
CA PRO A 502 3.58 38.99 -9.76
C PRO A 502 4.21 38.21 -8.61
N GLN A 503 5.12 37.30 -8.91
CA GLN A 503 5.81 36.52 -7.90
C GLN A 503 7.21 37.10 -7.65
N ALA A 504 7.44 37.61 -6.45
CA ALA A 504 8.78 37.93 -5.99
C ALA A 504 9.52 36.63 -5.62
N THR A 505 10.81 36.52 -5.94
CA THR A 505 11.64 35.38 -5.51
C THR A 505 11.77 35.35 -3.98
N THR A 506 11.96 36.53 -3.38
CA THR A 506 11.98 36.74 -1.93
C THR A 506 11.48 38.14 -1.59
N TRP A 507 10.90 38.30 -0.39
CA TRP A 507 10.65 39.60 0.21
C TRP A 507 11.76 39.94 1.20
N LEU A 508 12.38 41.12 1.03
CA LEU A 508 13.32 41.68 2.01
C LEU A 508 12.60 42.77 2.81
N ALA A 509 11.66 42.30 3.63
CA ALA A 509 10.82 43.18 4.41
C ALA A 509 11.53 43.62 5.70
N CYS A 510 11.45 44.90 6.03
CA CYS A 510 11.92 45.46 7.30
C CYS A 510 10.79 46.26 7.98
N PRO A 511 10.49 45.99 9.26
CA PRO A 511 9.53 46.77 10.03
C PRO A 511 9.93 48.25 10.07
N PRO A 512 8.97 49.19 9.99
CA PRO A 512 9.26 50.63 10.03
C PRO A 512 10.05 51.07 11.27
N GLU A 513 9.80 50.47 12.43
CA GLU A 513 10.51 50.71 13.71
C GLU A 513 12.00 50.42 13.62
N TRP A 514 12.36 49.57 12.67
CA TRP A 514 13.69 49.07 12.44
C TRP A 514 14.38 49.78 11.27
N LEU A 515 13.70 50.64 10.53
CA LEU A 515 14.37 51.44 9.51
C LEU A 515 15.31 52.48 10.17
N ASN A 516 16.50 52.65 9.60
CA ASN A 516 17.55 53.58 10.04
C ASN A 516 18.18 53.29 11.42
N VAL A 517 17.88 52.14 12.04
CA VAL A 517 18.53 51.70 13.28
C VAL A 517 19.56 50.62 12.93
N SER A 518 20.85 50.91 13.14
CA SER A 518 21.90 49.91 12.89
C SER A 518 21.81 48.75 13.89
N ARG A 519 21.81 47.52 13.39
CA ARG A 519 21.63 46.29 14.19
C ARG A 519 22.57 45.17 13.79
N TYR A 520 22.93 44.35 14.77
CA TYR A 520 23.53 43.02 14.62
C TYR A 520 22.42 41.93 14.48
N PRO A 521 22.74 40.75 13.93
CA PRO A 521 21.85 39.59 13.84
C PRO A 521 21.33 39.11 15.19
N GLY A 522 20.17 38.46 15.19
CA GLY A 522 19.46 37.98 16.37
C GLY A 522 19.94 36.66 16.97
N THR A 523 21.14 36.21 16.67
CA THR A 523 21.61 34.88 17.10
C THR A 523 22.04 34.86 18.56
N VAL A 524 21.16 34.37 19.43
CA VAL A 524 21.37 34.33 20.90
C VAL A 524 22.36 33.27 21.38
N MET A 525 22.75 32.32 20.51
CA MET A 525 23.68 31.22 20.82
C MET A 525 25.08 31.40 20.23
N CYS A 526 25.31 32.49 19.49
CA CYS A 526 26.56 32.73 18.76
C CYS A 526 27.31 33.95 19.29
N PRO A 527 28.63 34.01 19.07
CA PRO A 527 29.39 35.24 19.34
C PRO A 527 28.87 36.40 18.49
N LYS A 528 29.10 37.62 18.99
CA LYS A 528 28.78 38.87 18.27
C LYS A 528 29.28 38.85 16.81
N SER A 529 28.37 39.04 15.86
CA SER A 529 28.70 39.20 14.43
C SER A 529 29.31 40.58 14.14
N THR A 530 30.14 40.65 13.10
CA THR A 530 30.66 41.92 12.56
C THR A 530 29.70 42.58 11.57
N SER A 531 28.71 41.84 11.04
CA SER A 531 27.74 42.36 10.09
C SER A 531 26.70 43.25 10.78
N THR A 532 26.41 44.40 10.18
CA THR A 532 25.32 45.29 10.63
C THR A 532 24.45 45.72 9.46
N SER A 533 23.18 46.02 9.74
CA SER A 533 22.25 46.59 8.77
C SER A 533 21.28 47.53 9.45
N SER A 534 20.90 48.61 8.75
CA SER A 534 19.87 49.58 9.16
C SER A 534 18.64 49.57 8.26
N ALA A 535 18.69 48.84 7.14
CA ALA A 535 17.62 48.79 6.15
C ALA A 535 16.97 47.40 6.05
N ALA A 536 17.67 46.33 6.42
CA ALA A 536 17.15 44.97 6.34
C ALA A 536 17.19 44.27 7.69
N ILE A 537 16.28 43.32 7.88
CA ILE A 537 16.42 42.32 8.94
C ILE A 537 17.61 41.42 8.57
N LEU A 538 18.50 41.19 9.51
CA LEU A 538 19.55 40.17 9.42
C LEU A 538 19.03 38.90 10.07
N SER A 539 19.70 37.77 9.87
CA SER A 539 19.37 36.48 10.48
C SER A 539 18.85 36.66 11.90
N LEU A 540 17.67 36.11 12.16
CA LEU A 540 17.16 35.90 13.51
C LEU A 540 18.05 34.83 14.18
N TRP A 541 17.56 34.14 15.21
CA TRP A 541 18.33 33.02 15.75
C TRP A 541 18.43 31.86 14.73
N VAL A 542 19.55 31.14 14.69
CA VAL A 542 19.82 30.08 13.70
C VAL A 542 19.93 28.70 14.36
N ASP A 543 19.42 27.69 13.68
CA ASP A 543 19.54 26.27 14.06
C ASP A 543 20.92 25.72 13.66
N GLY A 544 21.91 26.03 14.50
CA GLY A 544 23.28 25.55 14.32
C GLY A 544 24.14 26.43 13.42
N GLY A 545 25.44 26.43 13.69
CA GLY A 545 26.39 27.38 13.12
C GLY A 545 26.12 28.83 13.54
N CYS A 546 26.90 29.76 12.98
CA CYS A 546 26.84 31.19 13.29
C CYS A 546 26.87 32.08 12.04
N SER A 547 26.13 31.68 11.00
CA SER A 547 26.01 32.49 9.79
C SER A 547 25.19 33.77 10.04
N SER A 548 25.51 34.82 9.29
CA SER A 548 24.86 36.13 9.36
C SER A 548 24.48 36.54 7.94
N LEU A 549 23.23 36.29 7.57
CA LEU A 549 22.67 36.58 6.25
C LEU A 549 21.54 37.61 6.37
N THR A 550 21.12 38.18 5.25
CA THR A 550 19.89 38.97 5.21
C THR A 550 18.69 38.05 5.34
N GLU A 551 17.77 38.39 6.23
CA GLU A 551 16.54 37.62 6.45
C GLU A 551 15.57 37.85 5.29
N SER A 552 14.85 36.81 4.90
CA SER A 552 13.94 36.86 3.75
C SER A 552 12.77 35.90 3.90
N VAL A 553 11.62 36.31 3.38
CA VAL A 553 10.43 35.46 3.25
C VAL A 553 10.33 34.98 1.80
N TYR A 554 9.97 33.71 1.61
CA TYR A 554 9.88 33.03 0.32
C TYR A 554 8.40 32.77 -0.02
N PRO A 555 7.74 33.68 -0.75
CA PRO A 555 6.32 33.55 -1.05
C PRO A 555 6.03 32.50 -2.13
N THR A 556 4.95 31.75 -1.95
CA THR A 556 4.26 31.03 -3.03
C THR A 556 3.07 31.86 -3.51
N PRO A 557 2.51 31.60 -4.69
CA PRO A 557 1.30 32.29 -5.14
C PRO A 557 0.15 32.10 -4.13
N MET A 558 0.01 30.88 -3.60
CA MET A 558 -1.01 30.57 -2.59
C MET A 558 -0.76 31.31 -1.27
N THR A 559 0.46 31.28 -0.71
CA THR A 559 0.74 32.00 0.55
C THR A 559 0.58 33.51 0.39
N SER A 560 0.87 34.06 -0.79
CA SER A 560 0.69 35.47 -1.10
C SER A 560 -0.79 35.89 -1.12
N VAL A 561 -1.66 35.07 -1.72
CA VAL A 561 -3.11 35.31 -1.72
C VAL A 561 -3.63 35.24 -0.28
N VAL A 562 -3.33 34.18 0.45
CA VAL A 562 -3.80 34.00 1.82
C VAL A 562 -3.29 35.12 2.74
N ALA A 563 -2.01 35.52 2.62
CA ALA A 563 -1.44 36.63 3.40
C ALA A 563 -2.11 37.97 3.08
N THR A 564 -2.43 38.24 1.82
CA THR A 564 -3.13 39.46 1.42
C THR A 564 -4.54 39.50 2.00
N LEU A 565 -5.28 38.39 1.90
CA LEU A 565 -6.64 38.27 2.43
C LEU A 565 -6.67 38.36 3.96
N ALA A 566 -5.67 37.78 4.64
CA ALA A 566 -5.57 37.81 6.09
C ALA A 566 -5.15 39.19 6.63
N ALA A 567 -4.24 39.89 5.94
CA ALA A 567 -3.79 41.22 6.32
C ALA A 567 -4.87 42.29 6.12
N ASN A 568 -5.68 42.16 5.06
CA ASN A 568 -6.71 43.14 4.68
C ASN A 568 -6.20 44.59 4.73
N SER A 569 -5.00 44.82 4.17
CA SER A 569 -4.32 46.12 4.27
C SER A 569 -5.12 47.23 3.59
N THR A 570 -5.45 48.27 4.35
CA THR A 570 -6.15 49.46 3.86
C THR A 570 -5.22 50.43 3.12
N ASP A 571 -3.90 50.35 3.35
CA ASP A 571 -2.88 51.21 2.73
C ASP A 571 -1.75 50.36 2.11
N VAL A 572 -1.99 49.95 0.86
CA VAL A 572 -1.07 49.16 0.04
C VAL A 572 0.29 49.85 -0.11
N ASN A 573 0.34 51.18 -0.19
CA ASN A 573 1.58 51.90 -0.41
C ASN A 573 2.46 51.87 0.85
N ARG A 574 1.86 52.09 2.02
CA ARG A 574 2.56 52.01 3.31
C ARG A 574 3.01 50.58 3.62
N THR A 575 2.20 49.56 3.31
CA THR A 575 2.64 48.16 3.46
C THR A 575 3.85 47.86 2.57
N CYS A 576 3.79 48.21 1.28
CA CYS A 576 4.89 47.91 0.38
C CYS A 576 6.16 48.74 0.59
N GLN A 577 6.10 49.85 1.33
CA GLN A 577 7.29 50.57 1.77
C GLN A 577 8.17 49.75 2.71
N SER A 578 7.66 48.70 3.36
CA SER A 578 8.48 47.80 4.17
C SER A 578 9.35 46.86 3.35
N ASP A 579 9.06 46.60 2.06
CA ASP A 579 9.95 45.83 1.19
C ASP A 579 11.05 46.71 0.61
N MET A 580 12.30 46.45 1.02
CA MET A 580 13.46 47.23 0.57
C MET A 580 13.99 46.81 -0.80
N ARG A 581 13.52 45.69 -1.35
CA ARG A 581 14.04 45.16 -2.62
C ARG A 581 13.12 45.43 -3.80
N THR A 582 11.82 45.14 -3.67
CA THR A 582 10.86 45.16 -4.78
C THR A 582 9.50 45.78 -4.44
N PRO A 583 9.45 47.01 -3.90
CA PRO A 583 8.18 47.63 -3.47
C PRO A 583 7.17 47.81 -4.62
N ALA A 584 7.62 47.92 -5.87
CA ALA A 584 6.75 47.96 -7.04
C ALA A 584 6.03 46.63 -7.30
N THR A 585 6.71 45.49 -7.10
CA THR A 585 6.13 44.14 -7.26
C THR A 585 5.11 43.88 -6.17
N CYS A 586 5.41 44.27 -4.92
CA CYS A 586 4.46 44.21 -3.81
C CYS A 586 3.16 44.96 -4.13
N ARG A 587 3.24 46.22 -4.61
CA ARG A 587 2.04 47.02 -4.94
C ARG A 587 1.21 46.38 -6.05
N LYS A 588 1.86 45.85 -7.09
CA LYS A 588 1.18 45.14 -8.19
C LYS A 588 0.47 43.88 -7.68
N LEU A 589 1.14 43.08 -6.85
CA LEU A 589 0.58 41.86 -6.28
C LEU A 589 -0.65 42.16 -5.42
N LEU A 590 -0.53 43.05 -4.43
CA LEU A 590 -1.66 43.38 -3.54
C LEU A 590 -2.86 43.95 -4.31
N THR A 591 -2.61 44.78 -5.32
CA THR A 591 -3.68 45.33 -6.19
C THR A 591 -4.36 44.23 -7.01
N GLN A 592 -3.60 43.30 -7.59
CA GLN A 592 -4.17 42.22 -8.40
C GLN A 592 -4.93 41.20 -7.56
N VAL A 593 -4.47 40.89 -6.35
CA VAL A 593 -5.21 40.00 -5.43
C VAL A 593 -6.51 40.67 -4.99
N ALA A 594 -6.52 41.99 -4.74
CA ALA A 594 -7.75 42.72 -4.45
C ALA A 594 -8.74 42.72 -5.64
N GLN A 595 -8.24 42.86 -6.87
CA GLN A 595 -9.06 42.72 -8.08
C GLN A 595 -9.61 41.29 -8.23
N PHE A 596 -8.77 40.27 -8.00
CA PHE A 596 -9.19 38.87 -8.02
C PHE A 596 -10.31 38.61 -7.02
N GLN A 597 -10.18 39.13 -5.79
CA GLN A 597 -11.22 39.07 -4.77
C GLN A 597 -12.52 39.73 -5.23
N ALA A 598 -12.46 40.91 -5.82
CA ALA A 598 -13.63 41.65 -6.29
C ALA A 598 -14.35 40.97 -7.49
N LEU A 599 -13.62 40.20 -8.30
CA LEU A 599 -14.16 39.50 -9.47
C LEU A 599 -14.73 38.13 -9.12
N TYR A 600 -14.01 37.33 -8.32
CA TYR A 600 -14.33 35.92 -8.13
C TYR A 600 -14.90 35.57 -6.74
N TRP A 601 -14.79 36.47 -5.74
CA TRP A 601 -15.29 36.25 -4.38
C TRP A 601 -16.41 37.18 -3.93
N ASN A 602 -16.74 38.21 -4.70
CA ASN A 602 -17.67 39.26 -4.28
C ASN A 602 -19.11 38.76 -4.05
N HIS A 603 -19.47 37.60 -4.60
CA HIS A 603 -20.75 36.91 -4.36
C HIS A 603 -20.71 35.94 -3.17
N ASN A 604 -19.53 35.69 -2.58
CA ASN A 604 -19.28 34.70 -1.53
C ASN A 604 -18.86 35.40 -0.22
N GLY A 605 -19.69 36.34 0.26
CA GLY A 605 -19.41 37.12 1.48
C GLY A 605 -19.10 36.26 2.71
N ASP A 606 -19.69 35.08 2.79
CA ASP A 606 -19.46 34.11 3.87
C ASP A 606 -18.00 33.61 3.92
N VAL A 607 -17.36 33.42 2.77
CA VAL A 607 -15.97 32.94 2.70
C VAL A 607 -15.01 34.02 3.19
N LEU A 608 -15.19 35.26 2.75
CA LEU A 608 -14.34 36.39 3.17
C LEU A 608 -14.52 36.69 4.67
N GLY A 609 -15.75 36.62 5.18
CA GLY A 609 -16.04 36.74 6.61
C GLY A 609 -15.40 35.62 7.43
N GLY A 610 -15.39 34.40 6.90
CA GLY A 610 -14.71 33.24 7.48
C GLY A 610 -13.19 33.45 7.59
N ILE A 611 -12.54 33.88 6.49
CA ILE A 611 -11.10 34.16 6.45
C ILE A 611 -10.74 35.26 7.48
N ALA A 612 -11.49 36.35 7.52
CA ALA A 612 -11.25 37.44 8.47
C ALA A 612 -11.42 36.99 9.93
N THR A 613 -12.34 36.06 10.20
CA THR A 613 -12.55 35.52 11.54
C THR A 613 -11.40 34.62 11.98
N TRP A 614 -10.97 33.69 11.13
CA TRP A 614 -9.81 32.86 11.41
C TRP A 614 -8.51 33.68 11.52
N ALA A 615 -8.34 34.73 10.70
CA ALA A 615 -7.20 35.63 10.77
C ALA A 615 -7.11 36.34 12.13
N ARG A 616 -8.24 36.85 12.65
CA ARG A 616 -8.30 37.45 13.99
C ARG A 616 -7.96 36.44 15.09
N GLN A 617 -8.49 35.22 15.00
CA GLN A 617 -8.21 34.17 16.00
C GLN A 617 -6.73 33.76 15.96
N ALA A 618 -6.16 33.57 14.77
CA ALA A 618 -4.75 33.22 14.59
C ALA A 618 -3.84 34.32 15.14
N LYS A 619 -4.11 35.60 14.83
CA LYS A 619 -3.38 36.75 15.38
C LYS A 619 -3.45 36.80 16.90
N ALA A 620 -4.63 36.61 17.49
CA ALA A 620 -4.80 36.56 18.94
C ALA A 620 -4.03 35.40 19.59
N SER A 621 -3.99 34.25 18.94
CA SER A 621 -3.30 33.05 19.43
C SER A 621 -1.78 33.22 19.38
N VAL A 622 -1.26 33.82 18.31
CA VAL A 622 0.17 34.15 18.18
C VAL A 622 0.58 35.22 19.20
N ALA A 623 -0.26 36.25 19.40
CA ALA A 623 -0.02 37.27 20.40
C ALA A 623 0.01 36.68 21.82
N ALA A 624 -0.86 35.72 22.14
CA ALA A 624 -0.85 35.04 23.44
C ALA A 624 0.44 34.25 23.72
N LEU A 625 1.13 33.79 22.67
CA LEU A 625 2.43 33.12 22.77
C LEU A 625 3.61 34.12 22.87
N ASN A 626 3.39 35.42 22.70
CA ASN A 626 4.42 36.48 22.68
C ASN A 626 5.56 36.19 21.68
N VAL A 627 5.24 35.66 20.50
CA VAL A 627 6.23 35.38 19.45
C VAL A 627 6.81 36.69 18.93
N SER A 628 8.14 36.81 18.94
CA SER A 628 8.84 38.03 18.56
C SER A 628 10.04 37.78 17.66
N PHE A 629 10.36 38.80 16.88
CA PHE A 629 11.67 38.96 16.26
C PHE A 629 12.65 39.50 17.29
N LEU A 630 13.92 39.10 17.18
CA LEU A 630 15.00 39.63 18.01
C LEU A 630 16.18 40.02 17.14
N GLN A 631 16.76 41.19 17.41
CA GLN A 631 18.05 41.65 16.90
C GLN A 631 18.77 42.44 18.02
N PHE A 632 20.04 42.79 17.83
CA PHE A 632 20.77 43.62 18.80
C PHE A 632 21.11 44.97 18.21
N LYS A 633 20.89 46.07 18.95
CA LYS A 633 21.27 47.42 18.54
C LYS A 633 22.80 47.53 18.41
N ALA A 634 23.29 48.12 17.34
CA ALA A 634 24.71 48.43 17.16
C ALA A 634 25.01 49.90 17.51
N PRO A 635 26.16 50.20 18.15
CA PRO A 635 27.23 49.27 18.53
C PRO A 635 27.05 48.61 19.91
N GLU A 636 26.06 49.02 20.71
CA GLU A 636 25.99 48.69 22.15
C GLU A 636 25.69 47.21 22.45
N GLY A 637 25.05 46.49 21.52
CA GLY A 637 24.60 45.11 21.71
C GLY A 637 23.34 44.98 22.58
N ALA A 638 22.54 46.05 22.73
CA ALA A 638 21.28 45.98 23.48
C ALA A 638 20.21 45.19 22.72
N ILE A 639 19.40 44.40 23.41
CA ILE A 639 18.32 43.60 22.79
C ILE A 639 17.24 44.53 22.22
N LEU A 640 16.83 44.28 20.98
CA LEU A 640 15.66 44.85 20.34
C LEU A 640 14.70 43.71 20.01
N THR A 641 13.50 43.76 20.57
CA THR A 641 12.42 42.81 20.29
C THR A 641 11.26 43.52 19.61
N LEU A 642 10.57 42.79 18.72
CA LEU A 642 9.34 43.25 18.07
C LEU A 642 8.40 42.07 17.92
N GLY A 643 7.16 42.17 18.42
CA GLY A 643 6.15 41.13 18.27
C GLY A 643 5.79 40.90 16.80
N LEU A 644 5.44 39.67 16.43
CA LEU A 644 5.24 39.28 15.03
C LEU A 644 4.20 40.15 14.31
N PHE A 645 3.13 40.57 15.01
CA PHE A 645 2.02 41.36 14.44
C PHE A 645 1.84 42.75 15.07
N ASP A 646 2.88 43.33 15.66
CA ASP A 646 2.79 44.61 16.40
C ASP A 646 2.51 45.81 15.48
N ASN A 647 3.00 45.79 14.23
CA ASN A 647 2.84 46.90 13.27
C ASN A 647 1.86 46.53 12.13
N PRO A 648 0.71 47.25 12.00
CA PRO A 648 -0.26 47.02 10.93
C PRO A 648 0.30 47.21 9.51
N SER A 649 1.29 48.07 9.34
CA SER A 649 1.93 48.31 8.03
C SER A 649 2.78 47.11 7.60
N PHE A 650 3.33 46.34 8.54
CA PHE A 650 4.15 45.17 8.27
C PHE A 650 3.34 43.86 8.20
N GLU A 651 2.03 43.92 8.42
CA GLU A 651 1.18 42.75 8.66
C GLU A 651 1.17 41.73 7.50
N PHE A 652 1.20 42.19 6.25
CA PHE A 652 1.33 41.29 5.08
C PHE A 652 2.59 40.41 5.14
N PHE A 653 3.74 41.01 5.51
CA PHE A 653 5.00 40.27 5.62
C PHE A 653 5.02 39.40 6.88
N ALA A 654 4.42 39.86 7.98
CA ALA A 654 4.24 39.08 9.20
C ALA A 654 3.46 37.78 8.94
N TRP A 655 2.40 37.81 8.13
CA TRP A 655 1.69 36.60 7.70
C TRP A 655 2.60 35.66 6.90
N GLY A 656 3.53 36.19 6.09
CA GLY A 656 4.55 35.40 5.42
C GLY A 656 5.42 34.60 6.40
N TYR A 657 5.96 35.25 7.43
CA TYR A 657 6.70 34.59 8.51
C TYR A 657 5.85 33.56 9.27
N ALA A 658 4.58 33.88 9.53
CA ALA A 658 3.65 32.98 10.21
C ALA A 658 3.37 31.72 9.37
N PHE A 659 3.17 31.85 8.06
CA PHE A 659 2.97 30.70 7.17
C PHE A 659 4.25 29.88 6.99
N GLU A 660 5.42 30.51 6.99
CA GLU A 660 6.71 29.80 7.03
C GLU A 660 6.87 28.99 8.34
N TRP A 661 6.39 29.50 9.48
CA TRP A 661 6.30 28.73 10.71
C TRP A 661 5.31 27.56 10.58
N LEU A 662 4.12 27.78 10.02
CA LEU A 662 3.13 26.72 9.78
C LEU A 662 3.66 25.61 8.86
N MET A 663 4.35 25.98 7.77
CA MET A 663 4.94 25.03 6.82
C MET A 663 6.25 24.40 7.32
N GLY A 664 6.71 24.78 8.52
CA GLY A 664 7.93 24.27 9.13
C GLY A 664 9.21 24.62 8.36
N THR A 665 9.26 25.77 7.69
CA THR A 665 10.52 26.38 7.23
C THR A 665 11.13 27.31 8.28
N ARG A 666 10.33 27.70 9.28
CA ARG A 666 10.78 28.34 10.52
C ARG A 666 10.22 27.59 11.72
N GLU A 667 10.90 27.73 12.84
CA GLU A 667 10.44 27.24 14.14
C GLU A 667 10.44 28.36 15.17
N VAL A 668 9.72 28.13 16.26
CA VAL A 668 9.67 29.04 17.40
C VAL A 668 10.16 28.29 18.62
N VAL A 669 11.10 28.89 19.35
CA VAL A 669 11.63 28.34 20.59
C VAL A 669 11.45 29.38 21.71
N SER A 670 10.95 28.93 22.86
CA SER A 670 10.95 29.67 24.11
C SER A 670 12.27 29.43 24.83
N PHE A 671 13.02 30.49 25.07
CA PHE A 671 14.23 30.49 25.89
C PHE A 671 13.88 31.01 27.28
N GLU A 672 13.86 30.14 28.27
CA GLU A 672 13.39 30.44 29.63
C GLU A 672 14.52 30.32 30.65
N GLY A 673 14.85 31.41 31.33
CA GLY A 673 15.89 31.45 32.35
C GLY A 673 15.38 31.98 33.69
N ASP A 674 16.31 32.23 34.60
CA ASP A 674 16.01 32.72 35.95
C ASP A 674 15.39 34.14 35.99
N ASN A 675 15.75 35.00 35.03
CA ASN A 675 15.37 36.41 35.01
C ASN A 675 14.16 36.71 34.12
N GLY A 676 13.97 35.92 33.06
CA GLY A 676 12.95 36.19 32.06
C GLY A 676 12.86 35.10 31.00
N LYS A 677 11.94 35.29 30.07
CA LYS A 677 11.74 34.41 28.92
C LYS A 677 11.61 35.19 27.63
N LEU A 678 12.09 34.60 26.54
CA LEU A 678 11.97 35.14 25.18
C LEU A 678 11.46 34.05 24.24
N VAL A 679 10.36 34.31 23.55
CA VAL A 679 9.79 33.41 22.55
C VAL A 679 10.15 33.94 21.16
N LEU A 680 11.08 33.26 20.50
CA LEU A 680 11.77 33.80 19.33
C LEU A 680 11.52 32.97 18.09
N LEU A 681 11.22 33.63 16.98
CA LEU A 681 11.14 33.01 15.65
C LEU A 681 12.53 32.78 15.07
N SER A 682 12.77 31.61 14.48
CA SER A 682 14.04 31.25 13.86
C SER A 682 14.24 31.93 12.50
N SER A 683 15.50 31.97 12.08
CA SER A 683 15.84 32.19 10.67
C SER A 683 15.30 31.05 9.81
N ILE A 684 15.17 31.30 8.50
CA ILE A 684 14.65 30.30 7.58
C ILE A 684 15.59 29.09 7.46
N SER A 685 15.00 27.91 7.52
CA SER A 685 15.63 26.64 7.17
C SER A 685 15.28 26.30 5.73
N VAL A 686 16.31 26.06 4.92
CA VAL A 686 16.13 25.79 3.48
C VAL A 686 15.57 24.38 3.28
N MET A 687 14.47 24.27 2.52
CA MET A 687 13.87 22.99 2.16
C MET A 687 14.81 22.17 1.26
N LEU A 688 15.08 20.90 1.61
CA LEU A 688 15.63 19.93 0.67
C LEU A 688 14.47 19.11 0.11
N SER A 689 14.05 19.42 -1.11
CA SER A 689 13.04 18.65 -1.84
C SER A 689 13.70 17.42 -2.46
N SER A 690 13.12 16.23 -2.26
CA SER A 690 13.62 14.98 -2.86
C SER A 690 12.59 14.44 -3.85
N PRO A 691 12.99 13.98 -5.04
CA PRO A 691 12.07 13.35 -5.96
C PRO A 691 11.66 11.98 -5.41
N PRO A 692 10.40 11.56 -5.62
CA PRO A 692 9.95 10.23 -5.22
C PRO A 692 10.76 9.14 -5.94
N ASN A 693 11.07 8.07 -5.22
CA ASN A 693 11.88 6.98 -5.74
C ASN A 693 11.03 6.04 -6.60
N PRO A 694 11.29 5.91 -7.92
CA PRO A 694 10.51 5.03 -8.79
C PRO A 694 10.67 3.54 -8.45
N LEU A 695 11.74 3.15 -7.73
CA LEU A 695 11.95 1.76 -7.30
C LEU A 695 11.00 1.34 -6.15
N GLU A 696 10.30 2.28 -5.53
CA GLU A 696 9.28 1.98 -4.52
C GLU A 696 7.96 1.52 -5.14
N ILE A 697 7.78 1.62 -6.46
CA ILE A 697 6.57 1.18 -7.16
C ILE A 697 6.75 -0.29 -7.58
N PRO A 698 6.12 -1.26 -6.88
CA PRO A 698 6.25 -2.67 -7.20
C PRO A 698 5.48 -3.00 -8.49
N ALA A 699 6.05 -3.88 -9.32
CA ALA A 699 5.44 -4.35 -10.58
C ALA A 699 5.54 -5.87 -10.80
N ASN A 700 6.13 -6.60 -9.85
CA ASN A 700 6.48 -8.01 -10.04
C ASN A 700 5.25 -8.91 -10.12
N VAL A 701 4.27 -8.70 -9.24
CA VAL A 701 3.05 -9.53 -9.19
C VAL A 701 2.18 -9.24 -10.40
N ALA A 702 2.00 -7.97 -10.74
CA ALA A 702 1.22 -7.54 -11.89
C ALA A 702 1.81 -8.06 -13.21
N LEU A 703 3.14 -8.03 -13.37
CA LEU A 703 3.83 -8.59 -14.54
C LEU A 703 3.61 -10.10 -14.66
N TYR A 704 3.74 -10.85 -13.55
CA TYR A 704 3.51 -12.30 -13.54
C TYR A 704 2.05 -12.64 -13.88
N PHE A 705 1.08 -11.93 -13.30
CA PHE A 705 -0.34 -12.14 -13.59
C PHE A 705 -0.67 -11.78 -15.03
N ARG A 706 -0.11 -10.67 -15.56
CA ARG A 706 -0.28 -10.29 -16.96
C ARG A 706 0.28 -11.36 -17.91
N GLY A 707 1.49 -11.84 -17.64
CA GLY A 707 2.12 -12.92 -18.40
C GLY A 707 1.24 -14.18 -18.43
N THR A 708 0.61 -14.52 -17.30
CA THR A 708 -0.33 -15.65 -17.23
C THR A 708 -1.58 -15.42 -18.09
N VAL A 709 -2.18 -14.23 -18.04
CA VAL A 709 -3.35 -13.87 -18.87
C VAL A 709 -2.99 -13.96 -20.36
N VAL A 710 -1.83 -13.43 -20.76
CA VAL A 710 -1.33 -13.50 -22.15
C VAL A 710 -1.10 -14.96 -22.58
N TYR A 711 -0.47 -15.77 -21.72
CA TYR A 711 -0.24 -17.19 -21.99
C TYR A 711 -1.54 -17.96 -22.24
N ILE A 712 -2.56 -17.76 -21.39
CA ILE A 712 -3.88 -18.41 -21.55
C ILE A 712 -4.51 -18.01 -22.88
N THR A 713 -4.50 -16.72 -23.23
CA THR A 713 -5.07 -16.24 -24.49
C THR A 713 -4.31 -16.80 -25.69
N ALA A 714 -2.98 -16.88 -25.62
CA ALA A 714 -2.16 -17.48 -26.68
C ALA A 714 -2.47 -18.98 -26.86
N MET A 715 -2.66 -19.72 -25.76
CA MET A 715 -3.08 -21.13 -25.81
C MET A 715 -4.48 -21.30 -26.38
N LEU A 716 -5.45 -20.46 -25.99
CA LEU A 716 -6.79 -20.47 -26.59
C LEU A 716 -6.76 -20.12 -28.08
N ALA A 717 -5.90 -19.17 -28.49
CA ALA A 717 -5.70 -18.83 -29.89
C ALA A 717 -5.15 -20.02 -30.69
N PHE A 718 -4.17 -20.73 -30.12
CA PHE A 718 -3.61 -21.95 -30.72
C PHE A 718 -4.66 -23.04 -30.90
N VAL A 719 -5.46 -23.31 -29.86
CA VAL A 719 -6.56 -24.29 -29.91
C VAL A 719 -7.61 -23.88 -30.94
N ALA A 720 -8.00 -22.61 -30.98
CA ALA A 720 -8.96 -22.08 -31.95
C ALA A 720 -8.44 -22.20 -33.38
N ALA A 721 -7.15 -21.93 -33.62
CA ALA A 721 -6.52 -22.07 -34.94
C ALA A 721 -6.51 -23.53 -35.40
N LEU A 722 -6.13 -24.46 -34.52
CA LEU A 722 -6.16 -25.90 -34.80
C LEU A 722 -7.60 -26.37 -35.08
N ALA A 723 -8.56 -26.04 -34.22
CA ALA A 723 -9.96 -26.40 -34.41
C ALA A 723 -10.49 -25.85 -35.74
N THR A 724 -10.18 -24.59 -36.09
CA THR A 724 -10.55 -23.97 -37.36
C THR A 724 -9.95 -24.71 -38.57
N ALA A 725 -8.69 -25.13 -38.49
CA ALA A 725 -8.06 -25.93 -39.55
C ALA A 725 -8.80 -27.26 -39.78
N PHE A 726 -9.20 -27.96 -38.70
CA PHE A 726 -9.99 -29.18 -38.80
C PHE A 726 -11.43 -28.95 -39.27
N ILE A 727 -12.05 -27.82 -38.93
CA ILE A 727 -13.37 -27.40 -39.47
C ILE A 727 -13.28 -27.22 -40.98
N MET A 728 -12.24 -26.55 -41.47
CA MET A 728 -12.02 -26.36 -42.91
C MET A 728 -11.73 -27.68 -43.62
N ALA A 729 -10.84 -28.51 -43.06
CA ALA A 729 -10.46 -29.80 -43.62
C ALA A 729 -11.64 -30.80 -43.71
N SER A 730 -12.61 -30.69 -42.80
CA SER A 730 -13.84 -31.50 -42.78
C SER A 730 -14.98 -30.91 -43.60
N GLY A 731 -14.78 -29.78 -44.29
CA GLY A 731 -15.82 -29.11 -45.09
C GLY A 731 -17.01 -28.61 -44.27
N GLY A 732 -16.81 -28.33 -42.97
CA GLY A 732 -17.84 -27.85 -42.05
C GLY A 732 -18.77 -28.92 -41.45
N HIS A 733 -18.49 -30.20 -41.66
CA HIS A 733 -19.27 -31.31 -41.11
C HIS A 733 -18.84 -31.63 -39.67
N ILE A 734 -19.09 -30.70 -38.75
CA ILE A 734 -18.72 -30.81 -37.32
C ILE A 734 -19.90 -30.49 -36.40
N GLU A 735 -19.81 -30.86 -35.13
CA GLU A 735 -20.80 -30.44 -34.13
C GLU A 735 -20.52 -29.01 -33.65
N GLY A 736 -21.10 -28.01 -34.32
CA GLY A 736 -20.87 -26.60 -34.01
C GLY A 736 -21.24 -26.17 -32.57
N LEU A 737 -22.15 -26.89 -31.89
CA LEU A 737 -22.47 -26.62 -30.48
C LEU A 737 -21.28 -26.90 -29.54
N ASN A 738 -20.42 -27.86 -29.87
CA ASN A 738 -19.22 -28.15 -29.07
C ASN A 738 -18.19 -27.01 -29.14
N MET A 739 -18.22 -26.20 -30.21
CA MET A 739 -17.33 -25.05 -30.35
C MET A 739 -17.65 -23.94 -29.34
N LEU A 740 -18.91 -23.86 -28.87
CA LEU A 740 -19.30 -22.91 -27.82
C LEU A 740 -18.63 -23.21 -26.47
N GLU A 741 -18.27 -24.48 -26.25
CA GLU A 741 -17.62 -24.99 -25.05
C GLU A 741 -16.09 -24.85 -25.09
N MET A 742 -15.52 -24.16 -26.09
CA MET A 742 -14.07 -23.94 -26.22
C MET A 742 -13.45 -23.34 -24.96
N ASN A 743 -14.08 -22.34 -24.34
CA ASN A 743 -13.56 -21.73 -23.11
C ASN A 743 -13.69 -22.68 -21.91
N ARG A 744 -14.83 -23.36 -21.77
CA ARG A 744 -15.15 -24.22 -20.61
C ARG A 744 -14.38 -25.52 -20.61
N VAL A 745 -14.15 -26.12 -21.79
CA VAL A 745 -13.43 -27.39 -21.95
C VAL A 745 -12.01 -27.14 -22.43
N GLY A 746 -11.85 -26.44 -23.55
CA GLY A 746 -10.54 -26.17 -24.15
C GLY A 746 -9.62 -25.38 -23.23
N GLY A 747 -10.11 -24.31 -22.60
CA GLY A 747 -9.32 -23.55 -21.64
C GLY A 747 -8.79 -24.40 -20.49
N ILE A 748 -9.63 -25.27 -19.91
CA ILE A 748 -9.22 -26.10 -18.77
C ILE A 748 -8.21 -27.17 -19.18
N VAL A 749 -8.43 -27.80 -20.33
CA VAL A 749 -7.57 -28.89 -20.81
C VAL A 749 -6.21 -28.38 -21.24
N TRP A 750 -6.15 -27.23 -21.92
CA TRP A 750 -4.92 -26.72 -22.52
C TRP A 750 -4.15 -25.74 -21.64
N SER A 751 -4.83 -24.96 -20.80
CA SER A 751 -4.19 -24.01 -19.89
C SER A 751 -4.16 -24.47 -18.43
N GLY A 752 -5.09 -25.33 -18.02
CA GLY A 752 -5.17 -25.83 -16.64
C GLY A 752 -6.02 -24.95 -15.70
N ARG A 753 -6.62 -25.60 -14.70
CA ARG A 753 -7.51 -24.97 -13.70
C ARG A 753 -6.85 -23.83 -12.90
N PRO A 754 -5.61 -23.97 -12.38
CA PRO A 754 -5.02 -22.92 -11.54
C PRO A 754 -4.77 -21.61 -12.29
N LEU A 755 -4.33 -21.67 -13.55
CA LEU A 755 -4.07 -20.48 -14.36
C LEU A 755 -5.37 -19.78 -14.74
N LEU A 756 -6.42 -20.54 -15.07
CA LEU A 756 -7.75 -19.97 -15.31
C LEU A 756 -8.39 -19.38 -14.05
N PHE A 757 -8.17 -20.01 -12.90
CA PHE A 757 -8.58 -19.45 -11.61
C PHE A 757 -7.88 -18.11 -11.39
N LEU A 758 -6.55 -18.05 -11.58
CA LEU A 758 -5.79 -16.81 -11.47
C LEU A 758 -6.34 -15.72 -12.39
N ARG A 759 -6.60 -16.05 -13.67
CA ARG A 759 -7.20 -15.11 -14.64
C ARG A 759 -8.54 -14.56 -14.18
N SER A 760 -9.37 -15.39 -13.55
CA SER A 760 -10.65 -14.93 -12.99
C SER A 760 -10.46 -14.00 -11.80
N ILE A 761 -9.49 -14.29 -10.93
CA ILE A 761 -9.15 -13.45 -9.77
C ILE A 761 -8.62 -12.08 -10.22
N VAL A 762 -7.83 -12.04 -11.29
CA VAL A 762 -7.39 -10.80 -11.93
C VAL A 762 -8.58 -9.94 -12.38
N ALA A 763 -9.56 -10.55 -13.04
CA ALA A 763 -10.75 -9.83 -13.50
C ALA A 763 -11.60 -9.29 -12.33
N ILE A 764 -11.79 -10.11 -11.29
CA ILE A 764 -12.52 -9.70 -10.08
C ILE A 764 -11.77 -8.56 -9.37
N CYS A 765 -10.45 -8.62 -9.30
CA CYS A 765 -9.60 -7.55 -8.75
C CYS A 765 -9.81 -6.24 -9.54
N LEU A 766 -9.72 -6.28 -10.87
CA LEU A 766 -9.91 -5.10 -11.71
C LEU A 766 -11.33 -4.49 -11.57
N LEU A 767 -12.37 -5.31 -11.46
CA LEU A 767 -13.74 -4.84 -11.19
C LEU A 767 -13.96 -4.33 -9.75
N SER A 768 -13.00 -4.60 -8.87
CA SER A 768 -12.98 -4.17 -7.47
C SER A 768 -12.01 -3.02 -7.23
N THR A 769 -11.42 -2.46 -8.29
CA THR A 769 -10.49 -1.32 -8.25
C THR A 769 -11.12 -0.11 -8.91
N ALA A 770 -11.08 1.03 -8.21
CA ALA A 770 -11.64 2.28 -8.71
C ALA A 770 -10.75 2.88 -9.83
N PRO A 771 -11.36 3.34 -10.94
CA PRO A 771 -10.67 4.10 -11.96
C PRO A 771 -10.37 5.51 -11.40
N LEU A 772 -9.11 5.76 -11.10
CA LEU A 772 -8.64 7.05 -10.59
C LEU A 772 -7.52 7.54 -11.49
N GLU A 773 -7.68 8.70 -12.10
CA GLU A 773 -6.68 9.27 -12.99
C GLU A 773 -6.31 10.68 -12.54
N LEU A 774 -5.01 10.99 -12.54
CA LEU A 774 -4.51 12.32 -12.27
C LEU A 774 -4.64 13.17 -13.53
N THR A 775 -5.50 14.18 -13.49
CA THR A 775 -5.83 15.03 -14.65
C THR A 775 -5.50 16.49 -14.38
N GLN A 776 -5.23 17.22 -15.46
CA GLN A 776 -5.04 18.66 -15.43
C GLN A 776 -6.34 19.35 -15.85
N GLN A 777 -6.76 20.33 -15.08
CA GLN A 777 -8.04 21.03 -15.20
C GLN A 777 -7.87 22.43 -15.80
N GLY A 778 -8.92 22.90 -16.46
CA GLY A 778 -9.01 24.23 -17.05
C GLY A 778 -8.20 24.43 -18.34
N ALA A 779 -8.43 25.56 -19.01
CA ALA A 779 -7.86 25.87 -20.32
C ALA A 779 -6.32 25.92 -20.35
N LEU A 780 -5.67 26.21 -19.22
CA LEU A 780 -4.20 26.25 -19.11
C LEU A 780 -3.58 24.96 -18.55
N GLY A 781 -4.39 23.99 -18.12
CA GLY A 781 -3.93 22.79 -17.42
C GLY A 781 -3.09 23.14 -16.17
N ALA A 782 -3.43 24.23 -15.48
CA ALA A 782 -2.63 24.76 -14.38
C ALA A 782 -3.00 24.20 -13.01
N MET A 783 -4.13 23.48 -12.90
CA MET A 783 -4.53 22.77 -11.68
C MET A 783 -4.50 21.27 -11.95
N THR A 784 -3.93 20.51 -11.03
CA THR A 784 -3.88 19.04 -11.09
C THR A 784 -4.73 18.45 -9.97
N MET A 785 -5.58 17.48 -10.29
CA MET A 785 -6.37 16.74 -9.30
C MET A 785 -6.64 15.32 -9.75
N PHE A 786 -6.99 14.43 -8.82
CA PHE A 786 -7.54 13.14 -9.19
C PHE A 786 -8.99 13.29 -9.64
N THR A 787 -9.37 12.45 -10.60
CA THR A 787 -10.74 12.36 -11.09
C THR A 787 -11.14 10.90 -11.15
N SER A 788 -12.32 10.57 -10.62
CA SER A 788 -12.89 9.24 -10.73
C SER A 788 -13.93 9.20 -11.86
N ASN A 789 -13.54 8.62 -12.99
CA ASN A 789 -14.41 8.45 -14.15
C ASN A 789 -14.96 7.04 -14.20
N GLN A 790 -16.26 6.85 -14.42
CA GLN A 790 -16.84 5.51 -14.55
C GLN A 790 -16.11 4.69 -15.63
N LEU A 791 -15.92 3.38 -15.39
CA LEU A 791 -15.36 2.49 -16.40
C LEU A 791 -16.21 2.55 -17.66
N THR A 792 -15.56 2.70 -18.82
CA THR A 792 -16.26 2.66 -20.11
C THR A 792 -17.02 1.33 -20.25
N TRP A 793 -18.27 1.41 -20.72
CA TRP A 793 -19.22 0.30 -20.69
C TRP A 793 -18.67 -1.00 -21.30
N TYR A 794 -17.90 -0.91 -22.38
CA TYR A 794 -17.32 -2.07 -23.06
C TYR A 794 -16.18 -2.72 -22.26
N LYS A 795 -15.35 -1.94 -21.55
CA LYS A 795 -14.30 -2.48 -20.65
C LYS A 795 -14.93 -3.25 -19.49
N LEU A 796 -16.01 -2.71 -18.93
CA LEU A 796 -16.78 -3.35 -17.87
C LEU A 796 -17.38 -4.67 -18.34
N VAL A 797 -18.05 -4.68 -19.50
CA VAL A 797 -18.66 -5.90 -20.07
C VAL A 797 -17.61 -6.98 -20.35
N LEU A 798 -16.45 -6.60 -20.89
CA LEU A 798 -15.34 -7.51 -21.14
C LEU A 798 -14.76 -8.07 -19.83
N ALA A 799 -14.47 -7.21 -18.85
CA ALA A 799 -13.96 -7.63 -17.54
C ALA A 799 -14.96 -8.53 -16.79
N ALA A 800 -16.27 -8.24 -16.87
CA ALA A 800 -17.31 -9.12 -16.33
C ALA A 800 -17.36 -10.48 -17.05
N GLY A 801 -17.07 -10.52 -18.35
CA GLY A 801 -16.89 -11.76 -19.11
C GLY A 801 -15.76 -12.64 -18.56
N GLU A 802 -14.67 -12.00 -18.15
CA GLU A 802 -13.50 -12.67 -17.58
C GLU A 802 -13.74 -13.21 -16.16
N VAL A 803 -14.72 -12.67 -15.41
CA VAL A 803 -15.22 -13.31 -14.17
C VAL A 803 -15.81 -14.69 -14.46
N GLY A 804 -16.31 -14.93 -15.68
CA GLY A 804 -16.85 -16.22 -16.11
C GLY A 804 -15.87 -17.39 -15.95
N TRP A 805 -14.56 -17.14 -16.03
CA TRP A 805 -13.54 -18.16 -15.78
C TRP A 805 -13.65 -18.75 -14.36
N PHE A 806 -14.03 -17.95 -13.36
CA PHE A 806 -14.24 -18.43 -11.99
C PHE A 806 -15.35 -19.49 -11.97
N VAL A 807 -16.47 -19.21 -12.63
CA VAL A 807 -17.60 -20.14 -12.74
C VAL A 807 -17.19 -21.40 -13.49
N PHE A 808 -16.37 -21.28 -14.54
CA PHE A 808 -15.90 -22.44 -15.31
C PHE A 808 -15.04 -23.36 -14.45
N VAL A 809 -14.06 -22.80 -13.72
CA VAL A 809 -13.20 -23.59 -12.82
C VAL A 809 -14.01 -24.24 -11.70
N VAL A 810 -14.87 -23.49 -11.01
CA VAL A 810 -15.66 -24.04 -9.88
C VAL A 810 -16.65 -25.09 -10.38
N THR A 811 -17.32 -24.85 -11.51
CA THR A 811 -18.24 -25.83 -12.11
C THR A 811 -17.50 -27.12 -12.45
N ASP A 812 -16.30 -26.99 -13.03
CA ASP A 812 -15.52 -28.14 -13.42
C ASP A 812 -14.84 -28.85 -12.23
N VAL A 813 -14.58 -28.16 -11.12
CA VAL A 813 -14.16 -28.83 -9.87
C VAL A 813 -15.32 -29.64 -9.29
N LEU A 814 -16.52 -29.07 -9.28
CA LEU A 814 -17.74 -29.68 -8.73
C LEU A 814 -18.40 -30.70 -9.67
N ILE A 815 -17.91 -30.87 -10.89
CA ILE A 815 -18.51 -31.74 -11.91
C ILE A 815 -18.56 -33.22 -11.49
N ILE A 816 -17.63 -33.65 -10.63
CA ILE A 816 -17.60 -35.01 -10.08
C ILE A 816 -18.83 -35.31 -9.20
N PHE A 817 -19.40 -34.29 -8.58
CA PHE A 817 -20.59 -34.38 -7.73
C PHE A 817 -21.87 -34.07 -8.52
N THR A 818 -21.82 -33.07 -9.41
CA THR A 818 -22.99 -32.58 -10.15
C THR A 818 -23.30 -33.41 -11.40
N GLN A 819 -22.30 -34.02 -12.04
CA GLN A 819 -22.41 -35.02 -13.11
C GLN A 819 -23.43 -34.63 -14.21
N ALA A 820 -24.47 -35.45 -14.42
CA ALA A 820 -25.49 -35.22 -15.43
C ALA A 820 -26.24 -33.89 -15.25
N TYR A 821 -26.31 -33.33 -14.03
CA TYR A 821 -26.94 -32.02 -13.82
C TYR A 821 -26.12 -30.88 -14.40
N THR A 822 -24.78 -30.97 -14.43
CA THR A 822 -23.90 -29.93 -14.99
C THR A 822 -24.29 -29.59 -16.43
N THR A 823 -24.68 -30.60 -17.21
CA THR A 823 -25.12 -30.46 -18.60
C THR A 823 -26.31 -29.51 -18.77
N THR A 824 -27.17 -29.43 -17.75
CA THR A 824 -28.44 -28.69 -17.83
C THR A 824 -28.32 -27.24 -17.38
N TYR A 825 -27.46 -26.94 -16.39
CA TYR A 825 -27.39 -25.61 -15.79
C TYR A 825 -26.12 -24.82 -16.15
N ALA A 826 -25.04 -25.45 -16.61
CA ALA A 826 -23.73 -24.82 -16.72
C ALA A 826 -23.72 -23.56 -17.60
N VAL A 827 -24.38 -23.60 -18.76
CA VAL A 827 -24.48 -22.45 -19.69
C VAL A 827 -25.29 -21.31 -19.06
N MET A 828 -26.50 -21.61 -18.56
CA MET A 828 -27.39 -20.62 -17.95
C MET A 828 -26.77 -19.96 -16.72
N CYS A 829 -26.05 -20.74 -15.92
CA CYS A 829 -25.31 -20.23 -14.77
C CYS A 829 -24.20 -19.26 -15.16
N GLY A 830 -23.45 -19.55 -16.24
CA GLY A 830 -22.41 -18.64 -16.71
C GLY A 830 -22.99 -17.30 -17.21
N LEU A 831 -24.11 -17.36 -17.95
CA LEU A 831 -24.83 -16.17 -18.40
C LEU A 831 -25.41 -15.37 -17.23
N LEU A 832 -25.96 -16.05 -16.22
CA LEU A 832 -26.49 -15.41 -15.02
C LEU A 832 -25.40 -14.68 -14.25
N VAL A 833 -24.26 -15.33 -13.99
CA VAL A 833 -23.14 -14.70 -13.26
C VAL A 833 -22.60 -13.50 -14.03
N TRP A 834 -22.44 -13.63 -15.34
CA TRP A 834 -22.02 -12.52 -16.19
C TRP A 834 -23.00 -11.34 -16.09
N LEU A 835 -24.30 -11.59 -16.22
CA LEU A 835 -25.33 -10.56 -16.12
C LEU A 835 -25.35 -9.90 -14.73
N VAL A 836 -25.28 -10.70 -13.67
CA VAL A 836 -25.21 -10.22 -12.29
C VAL A 836 -23.97 -9.36 -12.07
N ALA A 837 -22.80 -9.77 -12.56
CA ALA A 837 -21.57 -9.00 -12.43
C ALA A 837 -21.64 -7.65 -13.17
N VAL A 838 -22.23 -7.62 -14.39
CA VAL A 838 -22.46 -6.38 -15.15
C VAL A 838 -23.42 -5.46 -14.41
N ILE A 839 -24.60 -5.96 -14.03
CA ILE A 839 -25.64 -5.16 -13.34
C ILE A 839 -25.11 -4.64 -12.01
N PHE A 840 -24.44 -5.48 -11.22
CA PHE A 840 -23.90 -5.06 -9.93
C PHE A 840 -22.80 -4.00 -10.07
N THR A 841 -22.00 -4.04 -11.13
CA THR A 841 -20.94 -3.04 -11.39
C THR A 841 -21.48 -1.73 -11.94
N MET A 842 -22.57 -1.78 -12.70
CA MET A 842 -23.26 -0.57 -13.14
C MET A 842 -24.09 0.08 -12.02
N ALA A 843 -24.78 -0.72 -11.21
CA ALA A 843 -25.68 -0.21 -10.16
C ALA A 843 -24.92 0.32 -8.94
N VAL A 844 -23.80 -0.32 -8.58
CA VAL A 844 -22.96 0.07 -7.45
C VAL A 844 -21.50 0.10 -7.93
N PRO A 845 -21.02 1.21 -8.51
CA PRO A 845 -19.63 1.34 -8.91
C PRO A 845 -18.70 1.32 -7.69
N VAL A 846 -17.48 0.82 -7.86
CA VAL A 846 -16.49 0.83 -6.79
C VAL A 846 -15.95 2.25 -6.58
N ALA A 847 -15.93 2.70 -5.32
CA ALA A 847 -15.39 3.98 -4.92
C ALA A 847 -14.00 3.80 -4.27
N HIS A 848 -13.14 4.79 -4.47
CA HIS A 848 -11.88 4.92 -3.74
C HIS A 848 -12.11 5.68 -2.44
N SER A 849 -11.19 5.53 -1.48
CA SER A 849 -11.18 6.35 -0.27
C SER A 849 -9.77 6.56 0.23
N VAL A 850 -9.56 7.57 1.05
CA VAL A 850 -8.28 7.84 1.70
C VAL A 850 -8.50 8.07 3.19
N SER A 851 -7.58 7.56 3.99
CA SER A 851 -7.54 7.75 5.44
C SER A 851 -6.20 8.38 5.84
N VAL A 852 -6.24 9.37 6.73
CA VAL A 852 -5.05 9.91 7.40
C VAL A 852 -5.22 9.66 8.89
N HIS A 853 -4.31 8.88 9.43
CA HIS A 853 -4.23 8.56 10.85
C HIS A 853 -2.77 8.24 11.14
N ARG A 854 -2.00 9.28 11.52
CA ARG A 854 -0.57 9.13 11.70
C ARG A 854 -0.27 8.29 12.94
N THR A 855 0.48 7.20 12.74
CA THR A 855 1.00 6.36 13.83
C THR A 855 2.52 6.35 13.77
N CYS A 856 3.18 6.66 14.88
CA CYS A 856 4.63 6.77 14.95
C CYS A 856 5.22 5.81 15.98
N ILE A 857 6.49 5.48 15.81
CA ILE A 857 7.31 4.79 16.80
C ILE A 857 8.64 5.53 16.95
N ILE A 858 9.16 5.56 18.18
CA ILE A 858 10.50 6.10 18.48
C ILE A 858 11.48 4.93 18.44
N LEU A 859 12.49 5.00 17.58
CA LEU A 859 13.58 4.02 17.53
C LEU A 859 14.71 4.40 18.48
N THR A 860 14.98 5.71 18.59
CA THR A 860 15.95 6.26 19.54
C THR A 860 15.43 7.62 20.02
N MET A 861 15.30 7.76 21.34
CA MET A 861 14.73 8.95 21.96
C MET A 861 15.52 10.21 21.58
N ASP A 862 14.82 11.26 21.13
CA ASP A 862 15.46 12.53 20.72
C ASP A 862 16.54 12.32 19.64
N PHE A 863 16.32 11.36 18.73
CA PHE A 863 17.22 11.13 17.60
C PHE A 863 16.53 10.59 16.35
N GLN A 864 15.72 9.52 16.45
CA GLN A 864 15.08 8.90 15.27
C GLN A 864 13.66 8.39 15.54
N SER A 865 12.74 8.71 14.62
CA SER A 865 11.37 8.21 14.59
C SER A 865 10.99 7.59 13.24
N GLU A 866 9.99 6.72 13.25
CA GLU A 866 9.38 6.13 12.05
C GLU A 866 7.86 6.25 12.16
N CYS A 867 7.22 6.74 11.09
CA CYS A 867 5.80 7.07 11.07
C CYS A 867 5.11 6.51 9.82
N THR A 868 3.83 6.20 9.99
CA THR A 868 2.89 5.87 8.93
C THR A 868 1.78 6.90 8.92
N ALA A 869 1.65 7.67 7.85
CA ALA A 869 0.70 8.77 7.71
C ALA A 869 -0.77 8.30 7.53
N GLY A 870 -0.97 7.22 6.77
CA GLY A 870 -2.30 6.75 6.41
C GLY A 870 -2.32 5.80 5.22
N THR A 871 -3.51 5.52 4.70
CA THR A 871 -3.74 4.56 3.61
C THR A 871 -4.69 5.10 2.55
N VAL A 872 -4.31 4.97 1.28
CA VAL A 872 -5.15 5.18 0.09
C VAL A 872 -5.73 3.84 -0.34
N TYR A 873 -7.05 3.72 -0.29
CA TYR A 873 -7.79 2.55 -0.74
C TYR A 873 -8.24 2.75 -2.18
N VAL A 874 -7.50 2.16 -3.11
CA VAL A 874 -7.84 2.20 -4.55
C VAL A 874 -8.76 1.02 -4.90
N GLY A 875 -8.63 -0.10 -4.18
CA GLY A 875 -9.50 -1.26 -4.33
C GLY A 875 -10.25 -1.64 -3.06
N SER A 876 -11.38 -2.32 -3.23
CA SER A 876 -12.26 -2.73 -2.13
C SER A 876 -12.28 -4.25 -1.95
N VAL A 877 -11.81 -4.72 -0.79
CA VAL A 877 -11.90 -6.14 -0.38
C VAL A 877 -13.36 -6.57 -0.22
N GLY A 878 -14.22 -5.67 0.26
CA GLY A 878 -15.66 -5.91 0.35
C GLY A 878 -16.26 -6.17 -1.04
N ARG A 879 -15.88 -5.36 -2.03
CA ARG A 879 -16.33 -5.55 -3.42
C ARG A 879 -15.84 -6.86 -4.02
N PHE A 880 -14.58 -7.17 -3.80
CA PHE A 880 -13.95 -8.42 -4.26
C PHE A 880 -14.70 -9.64 -3.70
N THR A 881 -14.94 -9.66 -2.39
CA THR A 881 -15.66 -10.75 -1.72
C THR A 881 -17.12 -10.85 -2.17
N GLN A 882 -17.82 -9.72 -2.36
CA GLN A 882 -19.19 -9.70 -2.90
C GLN A 882 -19.28 -10.34 -4.29
N LEU A 883 -18.35 -10.03 -5.21
CA LEU A 883 -18.32 -10.62 -6.55
C LEU A 883 -18.12 -12.15 -6.51
N VAL A 884 -17.24 -12.63 -5.63
CA VAL A 884 -17.05 -14.07 -5.40
C VAL A 884 -18.31 -14.71 -4.84
N VAL A 885 -18.89 -14.13 -3.78
CA VAL A 885 -20.09 -14.67 -3.10
C VAL A 885 -21.29 -14.70 -4.04
N MET A 886 -21.55 -13.64 -4.82
CA MET A 886 -22.66 -13.64 -5.78
C MET A 886 -22.45 -14.65 -6.90
N SER A 887 -21.21 -14.86 -7.34
CA SER A 887 -20.89 -15.89 -8.33
C SER A 887 -21.24 -17.28 -7.79
N LEU A 888 -20.79 -17.60 -6.58
CA LEU A 888 -21.10 -18.87 -5.91
C LEU A 888 -22.60 -19.04 -5.60
N ALA A 889 -23.28 -17.99 -5.16
CA ALA A 889 -24.71 -18.01 -4.87
C ALA A 889 -25.53 -18.25 -6.14
N SER A 890 -25.17 -17.61 -7.25
CA SER A 890 -25.79 -17.83 -8.57
C SER A 890 -25.60 -19.27 -9.03
N MET A 891 -24.41 -19.85 -8.82
CA MET A 891 -24.14 -21.26 -9.12
C MET A 891 -25.01 -22.20 -8.29
N ALA A 892 -25.10 -21.97 -6.99
CA ALA A 892 -25.92 -22.77 -6.08
C ALA A 892 -27.41 -22.68 -6.45
N LEU A 893 -27.89 -21.48 -6.79
CA LEU A 893 -29.27 -21.26 -7.23
C LEU A 893 -29.58 -22.02 -8.52
N CYS A 894 -28.74 -21.90 -9.55
CA CYS A 894 -28.92 -22.63 -10.81
C CYS A 894 -28.94 -24.15 -10.59
N TYR A 895 -28.04 -24.67 -9.75
CA TYR A 895 -28.02 -26.09 -9.41
C TYR A 895 -29.28 -26.52 -8.64
N ALA A 896 -29.72 -25.75 -7.64
CA ALA A 896 -30.91 -26.03 -6.85
C ALA A 896 -32.17 -26.05 -7.71
N VAL A 897 -32.33 -25.07 -8.61
CA VAL A 897 -33.47 -25.00 -9.55
C VAL A 897 -33.53 -26.24 -10.43
N GLU A 898 -32.41 -26.69 -11.00
CA GLU A 898 -32.41 -27.90 -11.83
C GLU A 898 -32.59 -29.17 -11.01
N ARG A 899 -32.10 -29.21 -9.76
CA ARG A 899 -32.35 -30.34 -8.85
C ARG A 899 -33.82 -30.46 -8.47
N LEU A 900 -34.52 -29.34 -8.28
CA LEU A 900 -35.95 -29.29 -8.01
C LEU A 900 -36.77 -29.65 -9.26
N ARG A 901 -36.37 -29.17 -10.44
CA ARG A 901 -37.05 -29.49 -11.71
C ARG A 901 -36.89 -30.94 -12.12
N ARG A 902 -35.73 -31.56 -11.86
CA ARG A 902 -35.38 -32.91 -12.33
C ARG A 902 -34.73 -33.78 -11.23
N PRO A 903 -35.41 -34.12 -10.12
CA PRO A 903 -34.79 -34.75 -8.95
C PRO A 903 -34.18 -36.14 -9.17
N ARG A 904 -34.56 -36.84 -10.25
CA ARG A 904 -34.09 -38.19 -10.60
C ARG A 904 -33.47 -38.26 -12.00
N LEU A 905 -32.71 -37.24 -12.39
CA LEU A 905 -32.01 -37.25 -13.68
C LEU A 905 -31.06 -38.46 -13.75
N LYS A 906 -31.27 -39.35 -14.73
CA LYS A 906 -30.43 -40.54 -14.94
C LYS A 906 -29.15 -40.13 -15.68
N ASP A 907 -28.00 -40.56 -15.17
CA ASP A 907 -26.72 -40.38 -15.85
C ASP A 907 -26.55 -41.42 -16.97
N THR A 908 -26.98 -41.05 -18.17
CA THR A 908 -26.82 -41.86 -19.39
C THR A 908 -25.37 -41.88 -19.89
N ARG A 909 -24.56 -40.90 -19.47
CA ARG A 909 -23.17 -40.72 -19.90
C ARG A 909 -22.18 -41.40 -18.96
N ARG A 910 -22.68 -42.17 -17.96
CA ARG A 910 -21.87 -42.76 -16.88
C ARG A 910 -20.68 -43.61 -17.37
N HIS A 911 -20.85 -44.24 -18.53
CA HIS A 911 -20.00 -45.28 -19.09
C HIS A 911 -19.20 -44.85 -20.33
N MET A 912 -19.14 -43.55 -20.64
CA MET A 912 -18.34 -43.02 -21.75
C MET A 912 -16.82 -43.22 -21.55
N SER A 913 -16.07 -43.15 -22.67
CA SER A 913 -14.61 -43.35 -22.72
C SER A 913 -13.86 -42.48 -21.71
N MET A 914 -12.78 -43.06 -21.16
CA MET A 914 -11.88 -42.39 -20.21
C MET A 914 -10.91 -41.41 -20.89
N LEU A 915 -10.82 -41.40 -22.23
CA LEU A 915 -10.03 -40.42 -22.99
C LEU A 915 -10.66 -39.01 -22.96
N LEU A 916 -11.95 -38.91 -22.67
CA LEU A 916 -12.62 -37.64 -22.46
C LEU A 916 -12.42 -37.20 -21.01
N SER A 917 -12.05 -35.93 -20.80
CA SER A 917 -12.12 -35.36 -19.46
C SER A 917 -13.59 -35.30 -19.01
N THR A 918 -13.81 -35.28 -17.70
CA THR A 918 -15.16 -35.23 -17.15
C THR A 918 -15.95 -34.02 -17.67
N SER A 919 -15.27 -32.90 -17.94
CA SER A 919 -15.82 -31.70 -18.56
C SER A 919 -16.38 -31.97 -19.96
N SER A 920 -15.61 -32.58 -20.87
CA SER A 920 -16.07 -32.86 -22.23
C SER A 920 -17.17 -33.92 -22.27
N ARG A 921 -17.11 -34.92 -21.39
CA ARG A 921 -18.16 -35.94 -21.24
C ARG A 921 -19.54 -35.36 -20.92
N TYR A 922 -19.61 -34.33 -20.08
CA TYR A 922 -20.89 -33.73 -19.67
C TYR A 922 -21.25 -32.49 -20.50
N LEU A 923 -20.28 -31.66 -20.92
CA LEU A 923 -20.57 -30.41 -21.63
C LEU A 923 -20.76 -30.55 -23.14
N PHE A 924 -20.16 -31.56 -23.79
CA PHE A 924 -20.33 -31.73 -25.23
C PHE A 924 -21.71 -32.29 -25.61
N ALA A 925 -22.21 -31.82 -26.74
CA ALA A 925 -23.40 -32.30 -27.43
C ALA A 925 -23.06 -33.55 -28.25
N LEU A 926 -23.19 -34.73 -27.64
CA LEU A 926 -22.83 -36.02 -28.25
C LEU A 926 -24.05 -36.81 -28.75
N ASP A 927 -25.27 -36.32 -28.47
CA ASP A 927 -26.50 -37.09 -28.68
C ASP A 927 -26.80 -37.35 -30.17
N LYS A 928 -26.30 -36.48 -31.07
CA LYS A 928 -26.41 -36.63 -32.54
C LYS A 928 -25.28 -37.46 -33.15
N TRP A 929 -24.23 -37.73 -32.39
CA TRP A 929 -23.03 -38.45 -32.81
C TRP A 929 -22.97 -39.83 -32.17
N GLN A 930 -24.11 -40.54 -32.17
CA GLN A 930 -24.22 -41.89 -31.63
C GLN A 930 -24.54 -42.88 -32.77
N TYR A 931 -23.69 -43.89 -32.94
CA TYR A 931 -23.89 -44.97 -33.92
C TYR A 931 -23.62 -46.33 -33.27
N ASN A 932 -24.55 -47.29 -33.44
CA ASN A 932 -24.50 -48.62 -32.80
C ASN A 932 -24.25 -48.60 -31.28
N ASN A 933 -24.90 -47.66 -30.57
CA ASN A 933 -24.70 -47.40 -29.13
C ASN A 933 -23.28 -46.96 -28.73
N CYS A 934 -22.46 -46.52 -29.69
CA CYS A 934 -21.12 -45.96 -29.49
C CYS A 934 -21.15 -44.46 -29.81
N TYR A 935 -20.44 -43.64 -29.03
CA TYR A 935 -20.38 -42.20 -29.24
C TYR A 935 -19.19 -41.83 -30.11
N TYR A 936 -19.32 -40.84 -30.98
CA TYR A 936 -18.30 -40.39 -31.92
C TYR A 936 -17.93 -38.95 -31.62
N LEU A 937 -16.69 -38.60 -31.89
CA LEU A 937 -16.20 -37.23 -31.73
C LEU A 937 -15.56 -36.75 -33.02
N ASP A 938 -16.02 -35.59 -33.52
CA ASP A 938 -15.43 -34.95 -34.68
C ASP A 938 -14.02 -34.41 -34.37
N LYS A 939 -13.16 -34.33 -35.38
CA LYS A 939 -11.76 -33.87 -35.24
C LYS A 939 -11.63 -32.46 -34.62
N ALA A 940 -12.58 -31.56 -34.84
CA ALA A 940 -12.52 -30.21 -34.24
C ALA A 940 -12.86 -30.23 -32.75
N SER A 941 -13.89 -30.98 -32.34
CA SER A 941 -14.22 -31.21 -30.92
C SER A 941 -13.13 -32.01 -30.21
N ALA A 942 -12.44 -32.92 -30.92
CA ALA A 942 -11.29 -33.66 -30.41
C ALA A 942 -10.16 -32.71 -29.98
N VAL A 943 -9.82 -31.71 -30.80
CA VAL A 943 -8.82 -30.68 -30.47
C VAL A 943 -9.20 -29.93 -29.20
N ILE A 944 -10.46 -29.51 -29.05
CA ILE A 944 -10.92 -28.77 -27.86
C ILE A 944 -10.78 -29.63 -26.60
N THR A 945 -11.07 -30.93 -26.67
CA THR A 945 -10.84 -31.85 -25.55
C THR A 945 -9.38 -32.34 -25.45
N GLY A 946 -8.42 -31.76 -26.19
CA GLY A 946 -6.99 -32.05 -26.06
C GLY A 946 -6.54 -33.37 -26.71
N VAL A 947 -7.30 -33.87 -27.68
CA VAL A 947 -6.97 -35.06 -28.46
C VAL A 947 -6.74 -34.67 -29.93
N LEU A 948 -5.52 -34.83 -30.42
CA LEU A 948 -5.16 -34.55 -31.81
C LEU A 948 -5.18 -35.84 -32.61
N CYS A 949 -5.98 -35.90 -33.67
CA CYS A 949 -6.12 -37.09 -34.51
C CYS A 949 -5.68 -36.78 -35.94
N VAL A 950 -4.63 -37.47 -36.41
CA VAL A 950 -4.11 -37.35 -37.78
C VAL A 950 -4.16 -38.70 -38.46
N GLU A 951 -4.74 -38.73 -39.66
CA GLU A 951 -4.82 -39.93 -40.49
C GLU A 951 -3.67 -39.94 -41.51
N ARG A 952 -2.88 -41.01 -41.54
CA ARG A 952 -1.82 -41.20 -42.54
C ARG A 952 -1.74 -42.66 -42.94
N ARG A 953 -1.91 -42.95 -44.24
CA ARG A 953 -1.76 -44.30 -44.83
C ARG A 953 -2.62 -45.39 -44.14
N GLY A 954 -3.88 -45.09 -43.82
CA GLY A 954 -4.79 -46.06 -43.18
C GLY A 954 -4.52 -46.32 -41.70
N GLN A 955 -3.73 -45.45 -41.05
CA GLN A 955 -3.51 -45.46 -39.60
C GLN A 955 -3.91 -44.12 -39.00
N PHE A 956 -4.59 -44.14 -37.86
CA PHE A 956 -4.86 -42.96 -37.06
C PHE A 956 -3.81 -42.80 -35.97
N TYR A 957 -3.15 -41.65 -35.98
CA TYR A 957 -2.23 -41.21 -34.95
C TYR A 957 -2.99 -40.27 -34.01
N VAL A 958 -3.24 -40.72 -32.79
CA VAL A 958 -4.03 -40.01 -31.78
C VAL A 958 -3.12 -39.57 -30.64
N LEU A 959 -2.83 -38.28 -30.54
CA LEU A 959 -2.06 -37.69 -29.45
C LEU A 959 -3.00 -37.11 -28.39
N ASP A 960 -2.96 -37.66 -27.18
CA ASP A 960 -3.65 -37.09 -26.01
C ASP A 960 -2.69 -36.19 -25.25
N ILE A 961 -2.99 -34.90 -25.20
CA ILE A 961 -2.15 -33.86 -24.59
C ILE A 961 -2.27 -33.88 -23.06
N LYS A 962 -3.34 -34.42 -22.49
CA LYS A 962 -3.47 -34.59 -21.03
C LYS A 962 -2.50 -35.65 -20.53
N LEU A 963 -2.31 -36.70 -21.34
CA LEU A 963 -1.43 -37.82 -21.05
C LEU A 963 -0.02 -37.63 -21.62
N TRP A 964 0.15 -36.70 -22.58
CA TRP A 964 1.35 -36.56 -23.40
C TRP A 964 1.77 -37.86 -24.10
N ARG A 965 0.78 -38.59 -24.67
CA ARG A 965 1.01 -39.89 -25.32
C ARG A 965 0.36 -40.02 -26.68
N LEU A 966 1.05 -40.73 -27.57
CA LEU A 966 0.63 -41.03 -28.92
C LEU A 966 0.12 -42.47 -29.01
N PHE A 967 -1.09 -42.64 -29.51
CA PHE A 967 -1.71 -43.92 -29.81
C PHE A 967 -1.77 -44.11 -31.33
N VAL A 968 -1.46 -45.31 -31.81
CA VAL A 968 -1.57 -45.66 -33.24
C VAL A 968 -2.69 -46.68 -33.40
N LEU A 969 -3.67 -46.36 -34.25
CA LEU A 969 -4.82 -47.21 -34.52
C LEU A 969 -4.78 -47.68 -35.96
N HIS A 970 -4.79 -49.00 -36.17
CA HIS A 970 -4.81 -49.61 -37.49
C HIS A 970 -6.24 -49.79 -38.00
N VAL A 971 -6.53 -49.29 -39.20
CA VAL A 971 -7.78 -49.59 -39.90
C VAL A 971 -7.60 -50.91 -40.66
N THR A 972 -8.19 -52.01 -40.18
CA THR A 972 -8.10 -53.31 -40.89
C THR A 972 -8.99 -53.29 -42.14
N SER A 973 -8.41 -53.69 -43.28
CA SER A 973 -9.12 -53.88 -44.54
C SER A 973 -9.95 -55.17 -44.52
N ARG A 974 -11.15 -55.10 -45.12
CA ARG A 974 -12.08 -56.21 -45.34
C ARG A 974 -11.36 -57.49 -45.80
N ASN A 975 -11.46 -58.57 -45.02
CA ASN A 975 -11.43 -59.93 -45.54
C ASN A 975 -12.69 -60.67 -45.08
N THR A 976 -13.33 -61.33 -46.04
CA THR A 976 -14.58 -62.08 -45.98
C THR A 976 -14.36 -63.43 -45.30
N ASP A 977 -15.11 -63.72 -44.22
CA ASP A 977 -15.70 -65.03 -43.90
C ASP A 977 -16.66 -64.93 -42.67
N PRO A 978 -17.79 -65.67 -42.62
CA PRO A 978 -18.83 -65.49 -41.59
C PRO A 978 -18.76 -66.57 -40.48
N LEU A 979 -18.95 -66.18 -39.20
CA LEU A 979 -19.45 -66.98 -38.04
C LEU A 979 -19.42 -66.15 -36.72
N PRO A 980 -20.14 -66.54 -35.63
CA PRO A 980 -21.39 -65.95 -35.13
C PRO A 980 -21.27 -64.71 -34.22
N THR A 981 -22.40 -64.03 -34.08
CA THR A 981 -22.67 -62.72 -33.45
C THR A 981 -22.70 -62.71 -31.91
N THR A 982 -22.07 -61.72 -31.28
CA THR A 982 -22.37 -61.30 -29.89
C THR A 982 -22.81 -59.82 -29.85
N PRO A 983 -23.90 -59.46 -29.15
CA PRO A 983 -24.36 -58.08 -29.03
C PRO A 983 -23.53 -57.28 -28.01
N CYS A 984 -23.35 -55.98 -28.24
CA CYS A 984 -22.73 -55.03 -27.30
C CYS A 984 -23.58 -54.84 -26.03
N THR A 985 -23.62 -55.82 -25.15
CA THR A 985 -24.08 -55.63 -23.77
C THR A 985 -22.96 -54.96 -22.98
N ASN A 986 -22.98 -53.63 -22.97
CA ASN A 986 -22.30 -52.65 -22.09
C ASN A 986 -21.71 -51.49 -22.93
N GLY A 987 -22.51 -50.43 -23.15
CA GLY A 987 -22.19 -49.29 -24.02
C GLY A 987 -21.04 -48.41 -23.52
N ARG A 988 -19.83 -48.67 -24.02
CA ARG A 988 -18.63 -48.33 -23.26
C ARG A 988 -17.43 -47.90 -24.19
N THR A 989 -17.66 -47.62 -25.50
CA THR A 989 -16.62 -47.21 -26.50
C THR A 989 -16.84 -45.85 -27.19
N LEU A 990 -15.74 -45.22 -27.67
CA LEU A 990 -15.74 -44.02 -28.55
C LEU A 990 -14.75 -44.19 -29.73
N PRO A 991 -15.14 -43.90 -30.98
CA PRO A 991 -14.20 -43.69 -32.09
C PRO A 991 -14.20 -42.26 -32.67
N PHE A 992 -13.12 -41.93 -33.37
CA PHE A 992 -12.90 -40.65 -34.04
C PHE A 992 -13.34 -40.73 -35.50
N HIS A 993 -13.98 -39.67 -36.01
CA HIS A 993 -14.33 -39.52 -37.42
C HIS A 993 -13.80 -38.20 -38.00
#